data_AF-A0A851HIB3-F1
#
_entry.id   AF-A0A851HIB3-F1
#
_cell.length_a   1.000
_cell.length_b   1.000
_cell.length_c   1.000
_cell.angle_alpha   90.00
_cell.angle_beta   90.00
_cell.angle_gamma   90.00
#
_symmetry.space_group_name_H-M   'P 1'
#
loop_
_entity.id
_entity.type
_entity.pdbx_description
1 polymer ?
#
loop_
_entity_poly.entity_id
_entity_poly.type
_entity_poly.pdbx_seq_one_letter_code
_entity_poly.pdbx_strand_id
1 'polypeptide(L)'
;FLKDAIKAKQIKTPTSTLEELTQEAKQLVDDRLTERKNLRDQALTDAQTYRTQQNITTEEVSDQNLRDAIQNQQTQTPTSTLDVLTRVAKTLVNKRITERANLREQAFSNSQTYRGQQSITNEEVSEQDLSDTIQAKQTETPASTLDMLIEAAKQLVDKRKTERTNLKDEALTDAQTYRQEQNIKTEEVSDEQLKTAIETKQTENPTSNLDGLKQVAKTLVDDKKVEKALTLAQTYRQQQNITTEEISDEQLTNIIRTKQNNEPASTMEELTQVAKTLVDNIVDNRTTERTTLRETALSKSKTYRQEQNINTEEVSDEQLINTIQNQQNNEPTSTLEDLTQVAKTLVDNRTTERTTLRETALSKSKKYRQEQNINTEEVSDEQLINTIQNQQNNEPNSTLEDLTQVAKTLVDNRTTERTNLRDQAFSNSQTYRQEQHITTEELSDQTLRETIQTQQNNEPTSTLEVLTQVAKTLVDNRKKERNTLREKALTGAKEYRTQQNITEQDASNDQLINAIQTQQNNKPHSSLHELTLVGQKLVKDKKTEKQEPLIQRVLTNLKDYRKQKGIPVKEVTDEKLKEEILKELKKQPNSQPNELENKLKTKLLDCFTVETTENGIHMQKRGYTGVDNDGKPIVKWNSYDTWDAQYDKNGKQTQKRSYTGIDEQGKPIVKWNSYDTWDAQYDVNGKPTQQRRYTGVDAQGNPVANWTSSWDKVYDDNGNPTQSRY
;
A
#
# COMPACT_ATOMS: atom_id res chain seq x y z
N PHE A 1 -47.67 94.74 60.51
CA PHE A 1 -48.57 94.56 59.35
C PHE A 1 -50.04 94.72 59.70
N LEU A 2 -50.72 93.79 60.41
CA LEU A 2 -52.14 93.97 60.78
C LEU A 2 -52.38 95.22 61.66
N LYS A 3 -51.46 95.51 62.59
CA LYS A 3 -51.45 96.77 63.36
C LYS A 3 -51.28 98.03 62.51
N ASP A 4 -50.56 97.93 61.39
CA ASP A 4 -50.28 99.05 60.48
C ASP A 4 -51.42 99.25 59.48
N ALA A 5 -52.07 98.17 59.03
CA ALA A 5 -53.30 98.19 58.24
C ALA A 5 -54.49 98.74 59.03
N ILE A 6 -54.60 98.38 60.32
CA ILE A 6 -55.60 98.94 61.25
C ILE A 6 -55.29 100.42 61.55
N LYS A 7 -54.01 100.82 61.66
CA LYS A 7 -53.59 102.22 61.79
C LYS A 7 -53.88 103.07 60.55
N ALA A 8 -53.78 102.51 59.35
CA ALA A 8 -54.01 103.24 58.09
C ALA A 8 -55.50 103.49 57.80
N LYS A 9 -56.40 102.61 58.28
CA LYS A 9 -57.86 102.74 58.05
C LYS A 9 -58.66 103.42 59.16
N GLN A 10 -58.13 103.58 60.37
CA GLN A 10 -58.83 104.29 61.47
C GLN A 10 -58.81 105.83 61.35
N ILE A 11 -58.93 106.36 60.13
CA ILE A 11 -59.42 107.73 59.90
C ILE A 11 -60.56 107.63 58.88
N LYS A 12 -61.79 107.78 59.40
CA LYS A 12 -63.12 107.80 58.77
C LYS A 12 -63.91 106.48 58.83
N THR A 13 -65.02 106.57 59.58
CA THR A 13 -66.14 105.64 59.85
C THR A 13 -65.91 104.51 60.87
N PRO A 14 -66.39 104.69 62.13
CA PRO A 14 -66.53 103.61 63.10
C PRO A 14 -67.94 103.00 63.02
N THR A 15 -68.25 102.29 61.95
CA THR A 15 -69.44 101.40 61.91
C THR A 15 -69.16 100.06 61.24
N SER A 16 -67.89 99.69 61.03
CA SER A 16 -67.56 98.33 60.61
C SER A 16 -67.78 97.39 61.79
N THR A 17 -68.66 96.41 61.61
CA THR A 17 -68.92 95.41 62.65
C THR A 17 -67.66 94.55 62.87
N LEU A 18 -67.54 93.95 64.06
CA LEU A 18 -66.45 93.01 64.37
C LEU A 18 -66.37 91.89 63.31
N GLU A 19 -67.50 91.54 62.72
CA GLU A 19 -67.62 90.52 61.68
C GLU A 19 -67.03 90.95 60.33
N GLU A 20 -67.23 92.20 59.91
CA GLU A 20 -66.58 92.76 58.71
C GLU A 20 -65.07 92.86 58.87
N LEU A 21 -64.59 93.31 60.05
CA LEU A 21 -63.16 93.34 60.37
C LEU A 21 -62.56 91.93 60.42
N THR A 22 -63.35 90.93 60.84
CA THR A 22 -62.94 89.53 60.87
C THR A 22 -62.87 88.95 59.46
N GLN A 23 -63.84 89.25 58.60
CA GLN A 23 -63.81 88.81 57.20
C GLN A 23 -62.67 89.47 56.42
N GLU A 24 -62.43 90.77 56.62
CA GLU A 24 -61.34 91.48 55.96
C GLU A 24 -59.96 90.99 56.46
N ALA A 25 -59.82 90.71 57.77
CA ALA A 25 -58.63 90.08 58.32
C ALA A 25 -58.42 88.66 57.76
N LYS A 26 -59.50 87.89 57.54
CA LYS A 26 -59.43 86.56 56.94
C LYS A 26 -58.98 86.62 55.48
N GLN A 27 -59.55 87.53 54.69
CA GLN A 27 -59.13 87.75 53.30
C GLN A 27 -57.66 88.15 53.21
N LEU A 28 -57.19 89.04 54.08
CA LEU A 28 -55.80 89.49 54.09
C LEU A 28 -54.82 88.37 54.48
N VAL A 29 -55.27 87.42 55.32
CA VAL A 29 -54.52 86.20 55.65
C VAL A 29 -54.48 85.26 54.46
N ASP A 30 -55.61 85.06 53.77
CA ASP A 30 -55.71 84.19 52.59
C ASP A 30 -54.87 84.72 51.42
N ASP A 31 -54.86 86.04 51.19
CA ASP A 31 -54.02 86.69 50.17
C ASP A 31 -52.52 86.51 50.49
N ARG A 32 -52.13 86.66 51.76
CA ARG A 32 -50.74 86.43 52.24
C ARG A 32 -50.33 84.97 52.18
N LEU A 33 -51.24 84.04 52.44
CA LEU A 33 -50.99 82.61 52.28
C LEU A 33 -50.78 82.26 50.80
N THR A 34 -51.54 82.91 49.90
CA THR A 34 -51.41 82.76 48.45
C THR A 34 -50.08 83.34 47.95
N GLU A 35 -49.68 84.54 48.40
CA GLU A 35 -48.38 85.15 48.07
C GLU A 35 -47.21 84.27 48.52
N ARG A 36 -47.28 83.72 49.75
CA ARG A 36 -46.26 82.80 50.27
C ARG A 36 -46.20 81.49 49.50
N LYS A 37 -47.34 80.97 49.05
CA LYS A 37 -47.40 79.79 48.20
C LYS A 37 -46.70 80.05 46.86
N ASN A 38 -47.00 81.18 46.22
CA ASN A 38 -46.38 81.54 44.94
C ASN A 38 -44.86 81.71 45.04
N LEU A 39 -44.36 82.34 46.12
CA LEU A 39 -42.92 82.45 46.37
C LEU A 39 -42.24 81.10 46.62
N ARG A 40 -42.93 80.18 47.30
CA ARG A 40 -42.45 78.80 47.50
C ARG A 40 -42.37 78.03 46.18
N ASP A 41 -43.40 78.14 45.36
CA ASP A 41 -43.49 77.44 44.08
C ASP A 41 -42.44 77.98 43.08
N GLN A 42 -42.16 79.30 43.11
CA GLN A 42 -41.06 79.90 42.34
C GLN A 42 -39.69 79.38 42.79
N ALA A 43 -39.42 79.35 44.10
CA ALA A 43 -38.16 78.83 44.63
C ALA A 43 -37.93 77.35 44.30
N LEU A 44 -39.00 76.55 44.25
CA LEU A 44 -38.94 75.14 43.85
C LEU A 44 -38.61 75.01 42.35
N THR A 45 -39.19 75.86 41.51
CA THR A 45 -38.93 75.89 40.06
C THR A 45 -37.48 76.25 39.74
N ASP A 46 -36.92 77.24 40.44
CA ASP A 46 -35.53 77.66 40.29
C ASP A 46 -34.56 76.52 40.70
N ALA A 47 -34.88 75.79 41.79
CA ALA A 47 -34.09 74.65 42.25
C ALA A 47 -34.12 73.46 41.27
N GLN A 48 -35.28 73.16 40.66
CA GLN A 48 -35.41 72.10 39.65
C GLN A 48 -34.66 72.43 38.35
N THR A 49 -34.68 73.70 37.95
CA THR A 49 -33.92 74.19 36.78
C THR A 49 -32.41 74.01 37.00
N TYR A 50 -31.91 74.37 38.19
CA TYR A 50 -30.52 74.17 38.56
C TYR A 50 -30.11 72.68 38.57
N ARG A 51 -30.98 71.79 39.08
CA ARG A 51 -30.74 70.32 39.08
C ARG A 51 -30.55 69.76 37.65
N THR A 52 -31.38 70.21 36.71
CA THR A 52 -31.35 69.76 35.31
C THR A 52 -30.08 70.20 34.59
N GLN A 53 -29.56 71.40 34.88
CA GLN A 53 -28.32 71.91 34.30
C GLN A 53 -27.06 71.14 34.75
N GLN A 54 -27.12 70.44 35.88
CA GLN A 54 -25.97 69.76 36.50
C GLN A 54 -25.97 68.23 36.32
N ASN A 55 -26.89 67.66 35.53
CA ASN A 55 -27.00 66.21 35.31
C ASN A 55 -27.06 65.35 36.59
N ILE A 56 -27.67 65.89 37.66
CA ILE A 56 -27.82 65.16 38.93
C ILE A 56 -29.03 64.22 38.83
N THR A 57 -28.81 62.91 39.04
CA THR A 57 -29.84 61.87 38.96
C THR A 57 -30.78 61.87 40.17
N THR A 58 -31.99 61.33 40.01
CA THR A 58 -33.14 61.50 40.94
C THR A 58 -33.01 60.85 42.31
N GLU A 59 -31.98 60.04 42.58
CA GLU A 59 -31.87 59.29 43.84
C GLU A 59 -31.15 60.04 44.98
N GLU A 60 -30.47 61.17 44.74
CA GLU A 60 -29.56 61.76 45.74
C GLU A 60 -30.07 63.02 46.47
N VAL A 61 -31.14 63.69 46.02
CA VAL A 61 -31.82 64.77 46.80
C VAL A 61 -33.32 64.77 46.49
N SER A 62 -34.15 64.40 47.46
CA SER A 62 -35.61 64.39 47.28
C SER A 62 -36.21 65.80 47.42
N ASP A 63 -37.26 66.08 46.64
CA ASP A 63 -38.01 67.36 46.68
C ASP A 63 -38.59 67.67 48.08
N GLN A 64 -38.71 66.65 48.93
CA GLN A 64 -39.18 66.77 50.31
C GLN A 64 -38.09 67.40 51.22
N ASN A 65 -36.84 67.00 51.05
CA ASN A 65 -35.73 67.52 51.86
C ASN A 65 -35.46 69.01 51.61
N LEU A 66 -35.73 69.51 50.40
CA LEU A 66 -35.60 70.93 50.05
C LEU A 66 -36.72 71.78 50.68
N ARG A 67 -37.94 71.24 50.72
CA ARG A 67 -39.10 71.90 51.35
C ARG A 67 -38.92 72.07 52.85
N ASP A 68 -38.35 71.06 53.50
CA ASP A 68 -38.16 71.05 54.96
C ASP A 68 -37.06 72.03 55.40
N ALA A 69 -36.04 72.27 54.58
CA ALA A 69 -34.98 73.26 54.85
C ALA A 69 -35.46 74.72 54.77
N ILE A 70 -36.34 75.02 53.80
CA ILE A 70 -36.92 76.37 53.61
C ILE A 70 -37.94 76.68 54.71
N GLN A 71 -38.64 75.65 55.21
CA GLN A 71 -39.63 75.75 56.28
C GLN A 71 -39.01 76.15 57.64
N ASN A 72 -37.73 75.85 57.89
CA ASN A 72 -37.10 75.95 59.21
C ASN A 72 -36.47 77.32 59.58
N GLN A 73 -36.44 78.32 58.70
CA GLN A 73 -35.77 79.62 58.98
C GLN A 73 -36.69 80.82 59.25
N GLN A 74 -38.00 80.65 59.45
CA GLN A 74 -38.87 81.79 59.73
C GLN A 74 -39.74 81.58 60.98
N THR A 75 -39.56 82.49 61.95
CA THR A 75 -40.47 82.92 63.03
C THR A 75 -40.21 82.42 64.46
N GLN A 76 -39.62 83.28 65.30
CA GLN A 76 -40.12 83.57 66.66
C GLN A 76 -39.82 85.05 66.97
N THR A 77 -40.81 85.96 67.03
CA THR A 77 -41.39 86.58 68.26
C THR A 77 -42.18 87.86 67.85
N PRO A 78 -42.95 88.57 68.72
CA PRO A 78 -43.74 88.16 69.89
C PRO A 78 -45.11 88.88 70.08
N THR A 79 -45.87 88.34 71.04
CA THR A 79 -46.72 88.99 72.07
C THR A 79 -47.95 89.83 71.72
N SER A 80 -49.09 89.42 72.30
CA SER A 80 -50.00 90.38 72.95
C SER A 80 -50.79 89.81 74.15
N THR A 81 -50.77 90.58 75.23
CA THR A 81 -51.84 91.00 76.16
C THR A 81 -52.79 90.00 76.88
N LEU A 82 -52.77 88.68 76.65
CA LEU A 82 -53.19 87.76 77.74
C LEU A 82 -52.04 87.48 78.73
N ASP A 83 -50.86 87.96 78.35
CA ASP A 83 -49.67 88.20 79.15
C ASP A 83 -49.89 89.07 80.42
N VAL A 84 -51.12 89.51 80.68
CA VAL A 84 -51.58 90.16 81.92
C VAL A 84 -52.20 89.15 82.90
N LEU A 85 -52.98 88.17 82.43
CA LEU A 85 -53.45 87.05 83.25
C LEU A 85 -52.34 86.05 83.54
N THR A 86 -51.43 85.90 82.58
CA THR A 86 -50.16 85.18 82.75
C THR A 86 -49.28 85.80 83.83
N ARG A 87 -49.37 87.10 84.16
CA ARG A 87 -48.54 87.73 85.21
C ARG A 87 -49.07 87.54 86.63
N VAL A 88 -50.39 87.42 86.80
CA VAL A 88 -51.01 87.13 88.10
C VAL A 88 -50.96 85.63 88.41
N ALA A 89 -51.16 84.78 87.38
CA ALA A 89 -50.96 83.34 87.49
C ALA A 89 -49.48 82.97 87.65
N LYS A 90 -48.54 83.59 86.90
CA LYS A 90 -47.09 83.35 87.04
C LYS A 90 -46.59 83.65 88.45
N THR A 91 -47.08 84.65 89.16
CA THR A 91 -46.55 84.94 90.50
C THR A 91 -46.94 83.88 91.54
N LEU A 92 -48.15 83.33 91.45
CA LEU A 92 -48.62 82.25 92.34
C LEU A 92 -48.11 80.86 91.91
N VAL A 93 -47.96 80.66 90.61
CA VAL A 93 -47.44 79.42 90.02
C VAL A 93 -45.91 79.36 90.13
N ASN A 94 -45.16 80.45 89.96
CA ASN A 94 -43.70 80.46 90.09
C ASN A 94 -43.24 80.16 91.51
N LYS A 95 -44.00 80.58 92.54
CA LYS A 95 -43.68 80.20 93.94
C LYS A 95 -43.76 78.68 94.16
N ARG A 96 -44.73 78.00 93.54
CA ARG A 96 -44.87 76.52 93.56
C ARG A 96 -43.95 75.80 92.55
N ILE A 97 -43.64 76.44 91.41
CA ILE A 97 -42.71 75.91 90.41
C ILE A 97 -41.28 75.94 90.95
N THR A 98 -40.84 76.97 91.67
CA THR A 98 -39.49 77.01 92.27
C THR A 98 -39.32 75.92 93.34
N GLU A 99 -40.33 75.68 94.20
CA GLU A 99 -40.30 74.54 95.14
C GLU A 99 -40.30 73.17 94.42
N ARG A 100 -41.06 73.02 93.34
CA ARG A 100 -41.08 71.78 92.54
C ARG A 100 -39.84 71.60 91.64
N ALA A 101 -39.23 72.68 91.17
CA ALA A 101 -38.01 72.67 90.35
C ALA A 101 -36.81 72.22 91.19
N ASN A 102 -36.69 72.72 92.42
CA ASN A 102 -35.64 72.27 93.35
C ASN A 102 -35.77 70.76 93.68
N LEU A 103 -37.00 70.25 93.84
CA LEU A 103 -37.24 68.81 94.04
C LEU A 103 -36.99 67.98 92.77
N ARG A 104 -37.29 68.51 91.58
CA ARG A 104 -37.00 67.85 90.29
C ARG A 104 -35.51 67.81 90.00
N GLU A 105 -34.77 68.87 90.31
CA GLU A 105 -33.32 68.95 90.11
C GLU A 105 -32.57 68.01 91.07
N GLN A 106 -33.07 67.88 92.31
CA GLN A 106 -32.57 66.90 93.27
C GLN A 106 -32.89 65.45 92.84
N ALA A 107 -34.10 65.18 92.32
CA ALA A 107 -34.46 63.86 91.78
C ALA A 107 -33.66 63.50 90.51
N PHE A 108 -33.41 64.48 89.64
CA PHE A 108 -32.60 64.32 88.44
C PHE A 108 -31.15 63.99 88.77
N SER A 109 -30.54 64.74 89.70
CA SER A 109 -29.18 64.47 90.19
C SER A 109 -29.04 63.05 90.76
N ASN A 110 -29.99 62.61 91.58
CA ASN A 110 -29.99 61.26 92.14
C ASN A 110 -30.22 60.17 91.08
N SER A 111 -31.03 60.43 90.04
CA SER A 111 -31.23 59.49 88.93
C SER A 111 -29.97 59.30 88.08
N GLN A 112 -29.17 60.36 87.88
CA GLN A 112 -27.89 60.28 87.17
C GLN A 112 -26.85 59.48 87.99
N THR A 113 -26.85 59.62 89.32
CA THR A 113 -26.04 58.78 90.21
C THR A 113 -26.43 57.30 90.15
N TYR A 114 -27.74 56.99 90.07
CA TYR A 114 -28.21 55.60 89.94
C TYR A 114 -27.90 55.00 88.56
N ARG A 115 -28.01 55.78 87.47
CA ARG A 115 -27.61 55.36 86.11
C ARG A 115 -26.13 55.01 86.01
N GLY A 116 -25.27 55.82 86.62
CA GLY A 116 -23.83 55.55 86.69
C GLY A 116 -23.47 54.25 87.42
N GLN A 117 -24.34 53.76 88.31
CA GLN A 117 -24.14 52.51 89.06
C GLN A 117 -24.64 51.25 88.33
N GLN A 118 -25.45 51.36 87.27
CA GLN A 118 -26.13 50.24 86.60
C GLN A 118 -25.73 50.03 85.12
N SER A 119 -24.78 50.79 84.58
CA SER A 119 -24.27 50.66 83.20
C SER A 119 -25.34 50.72 82.09
N ILE A 120 -26.42 51.47 82.31
CA ILE A 120 -27.51 51.66 81.32
C ILE A 120 -27.08 52.73 80.30
N THR A 121 -27.14 52.42 79.00
CA THR A 121 -26.75 53.36 77.92
C THR A 121 -27.89 54.33 77.56
N ASN A 122 -27.56 55.48 76.98
CA ASN A 122 -28.49 56.59 76.74
C ASN A 122 -29.66 56.28 75.76
N GLU A 123 -29.70 55.10 75.14
CA GLU A 123 -30.69 54.74 74.10
C GLU A 123 -31.80 53.78 74.57
N GLU A 124 -31.74 53.25 75.81
CA GLU A 124 -32.65 52.19 76.26
C GLU A 124 -33.98 52.70 76.84
N VAL A 125 -34.08 53.99 77.18
CA VAL A 125 -35.34 54.64 77.56
C VAL A 125 -35.35 56.05 77.01
N SER A 126 -36.30 56.37 76.12
CA SER A 126 -36.44 57.73 75.61
C SER A 126 -36.78 58.68 76.77
N GLU A 127 -36.21 59.89 76.76
CA GLU A 127 -36.52 60.91 77.78
C GLU A 127 -38.03 61.17 77.90
N GLN A 128 -38.76 61.01 76.79
CA GLN A 128 -40.21 61.16 76.74
C GLN A 128 -40.95 60.06 77.48
N ASP A 129 -40.57 58.79 77.30
CA ASP A 129 -41.20 57.65 78.00
C ASP A 129 -40.97 57.71 79.51
N LEU A 130 -39.77 58.13 79.92
CA LEU A 130 -39.45 58.34 81.33
C LEU A 130 -40.27 59.52 81.88
N SER A 131 -40.34 60.62 81.13
CA SER A 131 -41.12 61.82 81.51
C SER A 131 -42.60 61.51 81.69
N ASP A 132 -43.23 60.79 80.76
CA ASP A 132 -44.66 60.48 80.80
C ASP A 132 -45.01 59.52 81.95
N THR A 133 -44.12 58.58 82.26
CA THR A 133 -44.27 57.66 83.40
C THR A 133 -44.14 58.38 84.74
N ILE A 134 -43.17 59.29 84.85
CA ILE A 134 -42.97 60.16 86.02
C ILE A 134 -44.20 61.05 86.24
N GLN A 135 -44.77 61.57 85.16
CA GLN A 135 -45.95 62.44 85.18
C GLN A 135 -47.22 61.69 85.61
N ALA A 136 -47.40 60.44 85.14
CA ALA A 136 -48.53 59.60 85.55
C ALA A 136 -48.49 59.27 87.06
N LYS A 137 -47.33 58.91 87.61
CA LYS A 137 -47.17 58.54 89.03
C LYS A 137 -47.20 59.72 90.00
N GLN A 138 -46.94 60.95 89.56
CA GLN A 138 -47.03 62.17 90.39
C GLN A 138 -48.47 62.52 90.82
N THR A 139 -49.50 61.86 90.29
CA THR A 139 -50.90 62.13 90.63
C THR A 139 -51.43 61.32 91.82
N GLU A 140 -50.70 60.31 92.33
CA GLU A 140 -51.27 59.34 93.27
C GLU A 140 -51.01 59.61 94.77
N THR A 141 -49.95 60.31 95.22
CA THR A 141 -49.83 60.90 96.60
C THR A 141 -48.45 61.58 96.82
N PRO A 142 -48.30 62.62 97.67
CA PRO A 142 -47.03 63.30 97.88
C PRO A 142 -46.37 62.95 99.23
N ALA A 143 -45.57 61.86 99.30
CA ALA A 143 -44.47 61.70 100.28
C ALA A 143 -43.63 60.41 100.06
N SER A 144 -42.73 60.42 99.07
CA SER A 144 -41.39 59.76 99.01
C SER A 144 -40.96 59.64 97.53
N THR A 145 -40.52 60.75 96.95
CA THR A 145 -40.52 60.99 95.50
C THR A 145 -39.37 60.37 94.71
N LEU A 146 -38.37 59.72 95.31
CA LEU A 146 -37.22 59.19 94.56
C LEU A 146 -37.32 57.69 94.30
N ASP A 147 -37.63 56.91 95.32
CA ASP A 147 -37.69 55.44 95.20
C ASP A 147 -38.79 54.98 94.25
N MET A 148 -39.93 55.69 94.23
CA MET A 148 -41.00 55.42 93.25
C MET A 148 -40.61 55.72 91.81
N LEU A 149 -39.74 56.72 91.56
CA LEU A 149 -39.27 57.03 90.21
C LEU A 149 -38.25 56.01 89.74
N ILE A 150 -37.37 55.56 90.64
CA ILE A 150 -36.43 54.46 90.36
C ILE A 150 -37.22 53.19 90.05
N GLU A 151 -38.25 52.88 90.83
CA GLU A 151 -39.10 51.70 90.61
C GLU A 151 -39.91 51.80 89.31
N ALA A 152 -40.45 52.97 88.97
CA ALA A 152 -41.16 53.17 87.72
C ALA A 152 -40.22 53.06 86.50
N ALA A 153 -38.98 53.53 86.61
CA ALA A 153 -37.96 53.36 85.57
C ALA A 153 -37.59 51.88 85.38
N LYS A 154 -37.44 51.11 86.47
CA LYS A 154 -37.23 49.66 86.41
C LYS A 154 -38.39 48.95 85.73
N GLN A 155 -39.62 49.25 86.12
CA GLN A 155 -40.83 48.68 85.50
C GLN A 155 -40.91 48.97 84.00
N LEU A 156 -40.47 50.15 83.56
CA LEU A 156 -40.48 50.51 82.15
C LEU A 156 -39.38 49.78 81.36
N VAL A 157 -38.18 49.62 81.93
CA VAL A 157 -37.11 48.80 81.35
C VAL A 157 -37.55 47.33 81.24
N ASP A 158 -38.15 46.77 82.29
CA ASP A 158 -38.67 45.40 82.29
C ASP A 158 -39.80 45.21 81.27
N LYS A 159 -40.69 46.20 81.13
CA LYS A 159 -41.74 46.21 80.11
C LYS A 159 -41.17 46.21 78.69
N ARG A 160 -40.20 47.10 78.39
CA ARG A 160 -39.54 47.16 77.07
C ARG A 160 -38.76 45.89 76.76
N LYS A 161 -38.13 45.28 77.77
CA LYS A 161 -37.46 43.98 77.64
C LYS A 161 -38.45 42.88 77.27
N THR A 162 -39.62 42.88 77.89
CA THR A 162 -40.73 41.95 77.56
C THR A 162 -41.27 42.18 76.16
N GLU A 163 -41.51 43.43 75.75
CA GLU A 163 -41.96 43.78 74.39
C GLU A 163 -40.96 43.32 73.32
N ARG A 164 -39.65 43.50 73.57
CA ARG A 164 -38.60 43.01 72.65
C ARG A 164 -38.59 41.49 72.54
N THR A 165 -38.76 40.76 73.63
CA THR A 165 -38.87 39.30 73.58
C THR A 165 -40.09 38.87 72.76
N ASN A 166 -41.25 39.51 72.97
CA ASN A 166 -42.46 39.20 72.21
C ASN A 166 -42.29 39.46 70.69
N LEU A 167 -41.62 40.56 70.31
CA LEU A 167 -41.35 40.87 68.91
C LEU A 167 -40.40 39.85 68.26
N LYS A 168 -39.42 39.33 69.00
CA LYS A 168 -38.54 38.25 68.52
C LYS A 168 -39.31 36.97 68.29
N ASP A 169 -40.17 36.59 69.23
CA ASP A 169 -40.96 35.37 69.14
C ASP A 169 -41.99 35.45 68.00
N GLU A 170 -42.59 36.63 67.77
CA GLU A 170 -43.51 36.87 66.65
C GLU A 170 -42.77 36.85 65.29
N ALA A 171 -41.62 37.52 65.18
CA ALA A 171 -40.79 37.47 63.98
C ALA A 171 -40.30 36.04 63.68
N LEU A 172 -39.95 35.28 64.71
CA LEU A 172 -39.55 33.88 64.57
C LEU A 172 -40.71 33.00 64.09
N THR A 173 -41.90 33.20 64.63
CA THR A 173 -43.11 32.46 64.23
C THR A 173 -43.47 32.71 62.76
N ASP A 174 -43.42 33.97 62.32
CA ASP A 174 -43.67 34.33 60.92
C ASP A 174 -42.59 33.78 59.99
N ALA A 175 -41.33 33.79 60.42
CA ALA A 175 -40.23 33.19 59.68
C ALA A 175 -40.37 31.67 59.53
N GLN A 176 -40.80 30.98 60.58
CA GLN A 176 -41.07 29.54 60.56
C GLN A 176 -42.24 29.22 59.63
N THR A 177 -43.29 30.06 59.62
CA THR A 177 -44.43 29.94 58.72
C THR A 177 -43.99 30.14 57.26
N TYR A 178 -43.23 31.21 56.98
CA TYR A 178 -42.68 31.46 55.65
C TYR A 178 -41.76 30.32 55.16
N ARG A 179 -40.90 29.79 56.05
CA ARG A 179 -40.05 28.61 55.74
C ARG A 179 -40.89 27.39 55.31
N GLN A 180 -42.01 27.13 55.99
CA GLN A 180 -42.93 26.04 55.65
C GLN A 180 -43.64 26.29 54.31
N GLU A 181 -44.12 27.52 54.06
CA GLU A 181 -44.75 27.91 52.79
C GLU A 181 -43.79 27.77 51.60
N GLN A 182 -42.50 28.06 51.80
CA GLN A 182 -41.44 27.88 50.80
C GLN A 182 -40.94 26.43 50.69
N ASN A 183 -41.52 25.49 51.43
CA ASN A 183 -41.15 24.07 51.47
C ASN A 183 -39.66 23.83 51.79
N ILE A 184 -39.07 24.69 52.64
CA ILE A 184 -37.71 24.55 53.13
C ILE A 184 -37.75 23.72 54.41
N LYS A 185 -36.95 22.64 54.46
CA LYS A 185 -36.93 21.76 55.64
C LYS A 185 -36.27 22.48 56.82
N THR A 186 -36.71 22.18 58.04
CA THR A 186 -36.10 22.71 59.27
C THR A 186 -34.60 22.41 59.38
N GLU A 187 -34.13 21.33 58.75
CA GLU A 187 -32.69 20.98 58.69
C GLU A 187 -31.89 21.94 57.78
N GLU A 188 -32.53 22.61 56.82
CA GLU A 188 -31.87 23.50 55.84
C GLU A 188 -31.75 24.93 56.35
N VAL A 189 -32.73 25.41 57.13
CA VAL A 189 -32.68 26.65 57.91
C VAL A 189 -33.25 26.34 59.28
N SER A 190 -32.40 26.14 60.27
CA SER A 190 -32.83 25.76 61.62
C SER A 190 -33.51 26.91 62.35
N ASP A 191 -34.34 26.58 63.33
CA ASP A 191 -34.97 27.58 64.20
C ASP A 191 -33.91 28.43 64.93
N GLU A 192 -32.77 27.83 65.25
CA GLU A 192 -31.64 28.54 65.87
C GLU A 192 -30.96 29.53 64.90
N GLN A 193 -30.87 29.20 63.61
CA GLN A 193 -30.35 30.11 62.59
C GLN A 193 -31.29 31.30 62.34
N LEU A 194 -32.61 31.06 62.27
CA LEU A 194 -33.61 32.14 62.19
C LEU A 194 -33.55 33.04 63.42
N LYS A 195 -33.51 32.44 64.61
CA LYS A 195 -33.40 33.15 65.88
C LYS A 195 -32.12 33.98 65.95
N THR A 196 -30.97 33.40 65.60
CA THR A 196 -29.67 34.09 65.58
C THR A 196 -29.70 35.29 64.63
N ALA A 197 -30.29 35.14 63.43
CA ALA A 197 -30.39 36.23 62.45
C ALA A 197 -31.28 37.39 62.95
N ILE A 198 -32.41 37.06 63.56
CA ILE A 198 -33.33 38.03 64.19
C ILE A 198 -32.64 38.74 65.37
N GLU A 199 -31.94 37.99 66.23
CA GLU A 199 -31.21 38.54 67.38
C GLU A 199 -30.04 39.43 66.97
N THR A 200 -29.31 39.04 65.93
CA THR A 200 -28.21 39.83 65.37
C THR A 200 -28.74 41.15 64.82
N LYS A 201 -29.83 41.11 64.03
CA LYS A 201 -30.43 42.34 63.48
C LYS A 201 -30.95 43.27 64.57
N GLN A 202 -31.56 42.71 65.61
CA GLN A 202 -32.04 43.49 66.75
C GLN A 202 -30.88 44.13 67.53
N THR A 203 -29.72 43.49 67.56
CA THR A 203 -28.52 44.04 68.22
C THR A 203 -27.90 45.16 67.38
N GLU A 204 -27.85 44.99 66.05
CA GLU A 204 -27.35 46.00 65.11
C GLU A 204 -28.24 47.23 65.03
N ASN A 205 -29.55 47.05 65.16
CA ASN A 205 -30.53 48.15 65.20
C ASN A 205 -31.60 47.86 66.26
N PRO A 206 -31.40 48.33 67.52
CA PRO A 206 -32.31 48.11 68.65
C PRO A 206 -33.71 48.69 68.45
N THR A 207 -33.90 49.55 67.44
CA THR A 207 -35.18 50.17 67.07
C THR A 207 -35.89 49.47 65.92
N SER A 208 -35.34 48.36 65.41
CA SER A 208 -35.98 47.57 64.35
C SER A 208 -37.40 47.19 64.77
N ASN A 209 -38.36 47.59 63.94
CA ASN A 209 -39.74 47.16 64.11
C ASN A 209 -39.91 45.72 63.60
N LEU A 210 -41.08 45.16 63.88
CA LEU A 210 -41.44 43.79 63.50
C LEU A 210 -41.20 43.52 62.00
N ASP A 211 -41.52 44.46 61.12
CA ASP A 211 -41.37 44.32 59.66
C ASP A 211 -39.90 44.19 59.24
N GLY A 212 -38.99 44.94 59.88
CA GLY A 212 -37.56 44.83 59.62
C GLY A 212 -36.99 43.46 60.03
N LEU A 213 -37.48 42.88 61.12
CA LEU A 213 -37.09 41.54 61.57
C LEU A 213 -37.67 40.44 60.66
N LYS A 214 -38.94 40.58 60.25
CA LYS A 214 -39.58 39.69 59.27
C LYS A 214 -38.83 39.67 57.95
N GLN A 215 -38.38 40.83 57.47
CA GLN A 215 -37.63 40.94 56.22
C GLN A 215 -36.28 40.21 56.29
N VAL A 216 -35.55 40.30 57.40
CA VAL A 216 -34.26 39.59 57.57
C VAL A 216 -34.46 38.07 57.57
N ALA A 217 -35.49 37.59 58.26
CA ALA A 217 -35.78 36.17 58.29
C ALA A 217 -36.26 35.65 56.92
N LYS A 218 -37.03 36.47 56.19
CA LYS A 218 -37.43 36.19 54.80
C LYS A 218 -36.22 36.07 53.87
N THR A 219 -35.30 37.02 53.93
CA THR A 219 -34.06 37.01 53.13
C THR A 219 -33.24 35.74 53.38
N LEU A 220 -33.13 35.29 54.64
CA LEU A 220 -32.38 34.07 54.97
C LEU A 220 -33.02 32.81 54.35
N VAL A 221 -34.35 32.73 54.33
CA VAL A 221 -35.11 31.65 53.67
C VAL A 221 -34.94 31.71 52.15
N ASP A 222 -35.02 32.90 51.56
CA ASP A 222 -34.84 33.11 50.12
C ASP A 222 -33.41 32.78 49.65
N ASP A 223 -32.39 33.12 50.45
CA ASP A 223 -30.99 32.79 50.16
C ASP A 223 -30.76 31.26 50.16
N LYS A 224 -31.36 30.53 51.11
CA LYS A 224 -31.25 29.06 51.14
C LYS A 224 -31.97 28.41 49.96
N LYS A 225 -33.07 29.01 49.49
CA LYS A 225 -33.78 28.58 48.29
C LYS A 225 -32.90 28.68 47.05
N VAL A 226 -32.16 29.78 46.90
CA VAL A 226 -31.19 29.99 45.81
C VAL A 226 -30.06 28.97 45.89
N GLU A 227 -29.51 28.69 47.07
CA GLU A 227 -28.43 27.71 47.28
C GLU A 227 -28.84 26.29 46.85
N LYS A 228 -30.07 25.88 47.17
CA LYS A 228 -30.61 24.57 46.79
C LYS A 228 -30.89 24.46 45.29
N ALA A 229 -31.46 25.50 44.69
CA ALA A 229 -31.63 25.57 43.24
C ALA A 229 -30.27 25.52 42.51
N LEU A 230 -29.25 26.20 43.05
CA LEU A 230 -27.89 26.17 42.53
C LEU A 230 -27.29 24.76 42.61
N THR A 231 -27.45 24.07 43.73
CA THR A 231 -26.95 22.69 43.91
C THR A 231 -27.57 21.72 42.90
N LEU A 232 -28.88 21.84 42.65
CA LEU A 232 -29.58 21.04 41.64
C LEU A 232 -29.10 21.38 40.22
N ALA A 233 -28.91 22.68 39.92
CA ALA A 233 -28.37 23.14 38.64
C ALA A 233 -26.94 22.62 38.40
N GLN A 234 -26.08 22.63 39.43
CA GLN A 234 -24.73 22.08 39.38
C GLN A 234 -24.74 20.56 39.14
N THR A 235 -25.65 19.84 39.80
CA THR A 235 -25.82 18.39 39.61
C THR A 235 -26.26 18.09 38.17
N TYR A 236 -27.21 18.87 37.63
CA TYR A 236 -27.64 18.72 36.24
C TYR A 236 -26.53 19.07 35.24
N ARG A 237 -25.78 20.15 35.48
CA ARG A 237 -24.59 20.54 34.71
C ARG A 237 -23.57 19.39 34.64
N GLN A 238 -23.30 18.73 35.77
CA GLN A 238 -22.42 17.57 35.85
C GLN A 238 -22.96 16.37 35.07
N GLN A 239 -24.25 16.07 35.17
CA GLN A 239 -24.90 14.97 34.41
C GLN A 239 -24.79 15.19 32.89
N GLN A 240 -24.82 16.44 32.44
CA GLN A 240 -24.68 16.82 31.03
C GLN A 240 -23.21 16.99 30.59
N ASN A 241 -22.23 16.66 31.44
CA ASN A 241 -20.79 16.84 31.19
C ASN A 241 -20.40 18.27 30.78
N ILE A 242 -21.09 19.28 31.32
CA ILE A 242 -20.75 20.69 31.10
C ILE A 242 -19.76 21.14 32.18
N THR A 243 -18.67 21.80 31.78
CA THR A 243 -17.63 22.24 32.71
C THR A 243 -18.00 23.56 33.39
N THR A 244 -17.33 23.89 34.49
CA THR A 244 -17.49 25.19 35.18
C THR A 244 -16.99 26.39 34.37
N GLU A 245 -16.17 26.15 33.34
CA GLU A 245 -15.70 27.18 32.41
C GLU A 245 -16.79 27.57 31.40
N GLU A 246 -17.65 26.62 31.03
CA GLU A 246 -18.74 26.83 30.07
C GLU A 246 -19.93 27.55 30.71
N ILE A 247 -20.22 27.23 31.98
CA ILE A 247 -21.20 27.93 32.80
C ILE A 247 -20.66 28.02 34.22
N SER A 248 -20.27 29.22 34.64
CA SER A 248 -19.76 29.42 35.99
C SER A 248 -20.86 29.33 37.04
N ASP A 249 -20.48 28.96 38.27
CA ASP A 249 -21.43 28.95 39.39
C ASP A 249 -22.00 30.35 39.66
N GLU A 250 -21.23 31.40 39.37
CA GLU A 250 -21.68 32.79 39.47
C GLU A 250 -22.76 33.12 38.44
N GLN A 251 -22.61 32.66 37.19
CA GLN A 251 -23.62 32.84 36.15
C GLN A 251 -24.93 32.12 36.51
N LEU A 252 -24.85 30.88 37.00
CA LEU A 252 -26.03 30.15 37.49
C LEU A 252 -26.70 30.87 38.66
N THR A 253 -25.89 31.33 39.62
CA THR A 253 -26.38 32.05 40.80
C THR A 253 -27.09 33.35 40.41
N ASN A 254 -26.52 34.13 39.50
CA ASN A 254 -27.11 35.39 39.05
C ASN A 254 -28.43 35.18 38.31
N ILE A 255 -28.54 34.12 37.50
CA ILE A 255 -29.77 33.79 36.78
C ILE A 255 -30.87 33.34 37.74
N ILE A 256 -30.54 32.45 38.69
CA ILE A 256 -31.48 31.97 39.72
C ILE A 256 -31.96 33.15 40.58
N ARG A 257 -31.05 34.03 41.02
CA ARG A 257 -31.38 35.24 41.78
C ARG A 257 -32.25 36.22 40.99
N THR A 258 -31.93 36.45 39.72
CA THR A 258 -32.72 37.34 38.86
C THR A 258 -34.15 36.82 38.70
N LYS A 259 -34.31 35.50 38.49
CA LYS A 259 -35.64 34.89 38.40
C LYS A 259 -36.40 34.97 39.73
N GLN A 260 -35.74 34.66 40.85
CA GLN A 260 -36.34 34.77 42.19
C GLN A 260 -36.74 36.21 42.54
N ASN A 261 -35.96 37.22 42.12
CA ASN A 261 -36.29 38.62 42.39
C ASN A 261 -37.44 39.14 41.51
N ASN A 262 -37.53 38.69 40.26
CA ASN A 262 -38.59 39.09 39.34
C ASN A 262 -39.93 38.38 39.64
N GLU A 263 -39.86 37.14 40.14
CA GLU A 263 -41.01 36.30 40.46
C GLU A 263 -40.81 35.67 41.85
N PRO A 264 -41.00 36.43 42.95
CA PRO A 264 -40.69 35.97 44.31
C PRO A 264 -41.52 34.77 44.79
N ALA A 265 -42.67 34.53 44.15
CA ALA A 265 -43.51 33.35 44.37
C ALA A 265 -43.06 32.10 43.61
N SER A 266 -41.96 32.17 42.84
CA SER A 266 -41.47 31.02 42.06
C SER A 266 -41.22 29.83 42.96
N THR A 267 -41.78 28.67 42.64
CA THR A 267 -41.52 27.44 43.37
C THR A 267 -40.08 26.97 43.11
N MET A 268 -39.54 26.11 44.00
CA MET A 268 -38.23 25.47 43.79
C MET A 268 -38.15 24.72 42.45
N GLU A 269 -39.27 24.14 42.01
CA GLU A 269 -39.38 23.39 40.76
C GLU A 269 -39.23 24.31 39.54
N GLU A 270 -39.83 25.50 39.57
CA GLU A 270 -39.71 26.50 38.50
C GLU A 270 -38.27 27.04 38.39
N LEU A 271 -37.61 27.34 39.52
CA LEU A 271 -36.20 27.75 39.50
C LEU A 271 -35.29 26.64 38.97
N THR A 272 -35.58 25.39 39.33
CA THR A 272 -34.84 24.22 38.82
C THR A 272 -35.06 24.05 37.32
N GLN A 273 -36.29 24.24 36.83
CA GLN A 273 -36.61 24.12 35.41
C GLN A 273 -35.94 25.22 34.59
N VAL A 274 -35.87 26.46 35.09
CA VAL A 274 -35.13 27.55 34.44
C VAL A 274 -33.65 27.21 34.31
N ALA A 275 -33.04 26.64 35.35
CA ALA A 275 -31.64 26.21 35.30
C ALA A 275 -31.42 25.06 34.31
N LYS A 276 -32.34 24.07 34.25
CA LYS A 276 -32.28 22.98 33.27
C LYS A 276 -32.36 23.50 31.84
N THR A 277 -33.35 24.33 31.53
CA THR A 277 -33.52 24.92 30.19
C THR A 277 -32.27 25.68 29.74
N LEU A 278 -31.58 26.37 30.65
CA LEU A 278 -30.33 27.06 30.33
C LEU A 278 -29.20 26.08 29.97
N VAL A 279 -29.03 25.03 30.78
CA VAL A 279 -28.06 23.96 30.53
C VAL A 279 -28.35 23.29 29.18
N ASP A 280 -29.62 23.00 28.89
CA ASP A 280 -30.05 22.39 27.62
C ASP A 280 -29.76 23.30 26.43
N ASN A 281 -30.08 24.60 26.52
CA ASN A 281 -29.75 25.57 25.46
C ASN A 281 -28.24 25.64 25.17
N ILE A 282 -27.41 25.45 26.18
CA ILE A 282 -25.95 25.45 26.02
C ILE A 282 -25.46 24.14 25.38
N VAL A 283 -26.08 23.01 25.70
CA VAL A 283 -25.84 21.74 25.00
C VAL A 283 -26.24 21.83 23.52
N ASP A 284 -27.38 22.45 23.21
CA ASP A 284 -27.87 22.62 21.84
C ASP A 284 -26.94 23.53 21.02
N ASN A 285 -26.49 24.64 21.62
CA ASN A 285 -25.51 25.53 21.00
C ASN A 285 -24.17 24.82 20.73
N ARG A 286 -23.66 24.03 21.69
CA ARG A 286 -22.44 23.22 21.50
C ARG A 286 -22.60 22.19 20.39
N THR A 287 -23.75 21.53 20.32
CA THR A 287 -24.03 20.53 19.28
C THR A 287 -24.01 21.17 17.90
N THR A 288 -24.59 22.37 17.78
CA THR A 288 -24.59 23.16 16.55
C THR A 288 -23.19 23.62 16.16
N GLU A 289 -22.41 24.15 17.11
CA GLU A 289 -21.04 24.61 16.88
C GLU A 289 -20.10 23.46 16.50
N ARG A 290 -20.17 22.32 17.21
CA ARG A 290 -19.41 21.10 16.88
C ARG A 290 -19.73 20.57 15.49
N THR A 291 -21.01 20.57 15.12
CA THR A 291 -21.45 20.17 13.78
C THR A 291 -20.86 21.09 12.72
N THR A 292 -20.93 22.40 12.94
CA THR A 292 -20.37 23.42 12.04
C THR A 292 -18.84 23.29 11.90
N LEU A 293 -18.13 23.08 13.02
CA LEU A 293 -16.69 22.84 13.01
C LEU A 293 -16.33 21.56 12.27
N ARG A 294 -17.09 20.48 12.47
CA ARG A 294 -16.90 19.19 11.78
C ARG A 294 -17.09 19.34 10.27
N GLU A 295 -18.17 20.00 9.83
CA GLU A 295 -18.44 20.25 8.41
C GLU A 295 -17.37 21.14 7.78
N THR A 296 -16.90 22.16 8.50
CA THR A 296 -15.83 23.05 8.03
C THR A 296 -14.50 22.32 7.94
N ALA A 297 -14.12 21.51 8.94
CA ALA A 297 -12.92 20.69 8.92
C ALA A 297 -12.96 19.65 7.79
N LEU A 298 -14.13 19.00 7.58
CA LEU A 298 -14.34 18.07 6.47
C LEU A 298 -14.20 18.78 5.11
N SER A 299 -14.76 19.99 4.96
CA SER A 299 -14.62 20.79 3.75
C SER A 299 -13.16 21.17 3.48
N LYS A 300 -12.42 21.63 4.49
CA LYS A 300 -11.00 21.94 4.36
C LYS A 300 -10.17 20.72 4.01
N SER A 301 -10.48 19.56 4.61
CA SER A 301 -9.84 18.29 4.26
C SER A 301 -10.14 17.84 2.83
N LYS A 302 -11.37 18.08 2.33
CA LYS A 302 -11.72 17.86 0.91
C LYS A 302 -10.89 18.75 -0.02
N THR A 303 -10.77 20.04 0.30
CA THR A 303 -9.91 20.96 -0.46
C THR A 303 -8.45 20.51 -0.44
N TYR A 304 -7.92 20.11 0.72
CA TYR A 304 -6.57 19.60 0.84
C TYR A 304 -6.34 18.34 -0.02
N ARG A 305 -7.28 17.38 -0.01
CA ARG A 305 -7.22 16.20 -0.89
C ARG A 305 -7.17 16.60 -2.37
N GLN A 306 -8.00 17.55 -2.78
CA GLN A 306 -7.99 18.06 -4.16
C GLN A 306 -6.66 18.74 -4.52
N GLU A 307 -6.10 19.57 -3.63
CA GLU A 307 -4.81 20.24 -3.84
C GLU A 307 -3.64 19.25 -3.93
N GLN A 308 -3.68 18.16 -3.17
CA GLN A 308 -2.68 17.09 -3.21
C GLN A 308 -2.95 16.05 -4.31
N ASN A 309 -4.02 16.22 -5.10
CA ASN A 309 -4.45 15.28 -6.13
C ASN A 309 -4.70 13.85 -5.59
N ILE A 310 -5.19 13.76 -4.36
CA ILE A 310 -5.51 12.52 -3.64
C ILE A 310 -6.96 12.15 -3.99
N ASN A 311 -7.18 10.93 -4.48
CA ASN A 311 -8.50 10.49 -4.90
C ASN A 311 -9.44 10.41 -3.68
N THR A 312 -10.72 10.79 -3.84
CA THR A 312 -11.71 10.85 -2.75
C THR A 312 -12.00 9.50 -2.11
N GLU A 313 -11.67 8.40 -2.78
CA GLU A 313 -11.84 7.03 -2.28
C GLU A 313 -10.73 6.57 -1.32
N GLU A 314 -9.61 7.31 -1.21
CA GLU A 314 -8.43 6.90 -0.42
C GLU A 314 -8.61 7.06 1.09
N VAL A 315 -9.37 8.08 1.49
CA VAL A 315 -9.84 8.28 2.85
C VAL A 315 -11.31 8.60 2.71
N SER A 316 -12.18 7.64 3.03
CA SER A 316 -13.62 7.87 2.92
C SER A 316 -14.04 9.04 3.79
N ASP A 317 -15.05 9.78 3.34
CA ASP A 317 -15.65 10.85 4.14
C ASP A 317 -16.09 10.31 5.51
N GLU A 318 -16.53 9.06 5.58
CA GLU A 318 -16.92 8.39 6.82
C GLU A 318 -15.74 8.16 7.78
N GLN A 319 -14.58 7.72 7.30
CA GLN A 319 -13.38 7.60 8.12
C GLN A 319 -12.91 8.96 8.65
N LEU A 320 -12.95 9.98 7.81
CA LEU A 320 -12.64 11.36 8.20
C LEU A 320 -13.62 11.87 9.27
N ILE A 321 -14.92 11.66 9.07
CA ILE A 321 -15.97 12.03 10.02
C ILE A 321 -15.75 11.31 11.36
N ASN A 322 -15.51 10.00 11.33
CA ASN A 322 -15.30 9.21 12.55
C ASN A 322 -14.04 9.64 13.30
N THR A 323 -12.93 9.91 12.61
CA THR A 323 -11.70 10.40 13.23
C THR A 323 -11.88 11.80 13.83
N ILE A 324 -12.50 12.73 13.10
CA ILE A 324 -12.79 14.08 13.60
C ILE A 324 -13.73 14.01 14.81
N GLN A 325 -14.76 13.17 14.76
CA GLN A 325 -15.72 12.99 15.85
C GLN A 325 -15.07 12.35 17.08
N ASN A 326 -14.20 11.37 16.91
CA ASN A 326 -13.44 10.78 18.01
C ASN A 326 -12.50 11.81 18.65
N GLN A 327 -11.85 12.66 17.85
CA GLN A 327 -11.03 13.76 18.39
C GLN A 327 -11.88 14.74 19.20
N GLN A 328 -13.03 15.18 18.67
CA GLN A 328 -13.94 16.09 19.39
C GLN A 328 -14.53 15.48 20.68
N ASN A 329 -14.70 14.16 20.74
CA ASN A 329 -15.17 13.46 21.93
C ASN A 329 -14.09 13.34 23.01
N ASN A 330 -12.83 13.14 22.60
CA ASN A 330 -11.69 13.02 23.52
C ASN A 330 -11.16 14.38 23.98
N GLU A 331 -11.21 15.38 23.10
CA GLU A 331 -10.74 16.75 23.33
C GLU A 331 -11.82 17.76 22.91
N PRO A 332 -12.82 18.02 23.77
CA PRO A 332 -13.93 18.95 23.52
C PRO A 332 -13.53 20.36 23.05
N THR A 333 -12.32 20.79 23.39
CA THR A 333 -11.76 22.12 23.13
C THR A 333 -10.92 22.17 21.85
N SER A 334 -10.86 21.10 21.04
CA SER A 334 -10.12 21.09 19.79
C SER A 334 -10.61 22.21 18.85
N THR A 335 -9.67 23.04 18.41
CA THR A 335 -9.95 24.11 17.47
C THR A 335 -10.16 23.57 16.05
N LEU A 336 -10.68 24.41 15.14
CA LEU A 336 -10.75 24.06 13.72
C LEU A 336 -9.37 23.70 13.15
N GLU A 337 -8.29 24.33 13.64
CA GLU A 337 -6.92 24.06 13.21
C GLU A 337 -6.49 22.66 13.63
N ASP A 338 -6.75 22.27 14.89
CA ASP A 338 -6.43 20.93 15.42
C ASP A 338 -7.16 19.84 14.62
N LEU A 339 -8.46 20.01 14.36
CA LEU A 339 -9.26 19.06 13.59
C LEU A 339 -8.80 18.98 12.12
N THR A 340 -8.40 20.11 11.54
CA THR A 340 -7.84 20.16 10.19
C THR A 340 -6.49 19.43 10.14
N GLN A 341 -5.65 19.60 11.16
CA GLN A 341 -4.35 18.94 11.25
C GLN A 341 -4.49 17.43 11.44
N VAL A 342 -5.43 16.96 12.26
CA VAL A 342 -5.74 15.52 12.41
C VAL A 342 -6.20 14.93 11.07
N ALA A 343 -7.09 15.61 10.36
CA ALA A 343 -7.55 15.19 9.04
C ALA A 343 -6.40 15.12 8.01
N LYS A 344 -5.50 16.10 8.03
CA LYS A 344 -4.29 16.13 7.20
C LYS A 344 -3.36 14.97 7.51
N THR A 345 -3.04 14.75 8.79
CA THR A 345 -2.17 13.63 9.22
C THR A 345 -2.75 12.26 8.81
N LEU A 346 -4.07 12.08 8.88
CA LEU A 346 -4.70 10.83 8.41
C LEU A 346 -4.49 10.61 6.91
N VAL A 347 -4.65 11.67 6.11
CA VAL A 347 -4.43 11.66 4.65
C VAL A 347 -2.96 11.39 4.33
N ASP A 348 -2.03 12.04 5.03
CA ASP A 348 -0.58 11.86 4.84
C ASP A 348 -0.13 10.42 5.17
N ASN A 349 -0.65 9.86 6.27
CA ASN A 349 -0.35 8.50 6.69
C ASN A 349 -0.85 7.47 5.66
N ARG A 350 -2.06 7.63 5.14
CA ARG A 350 -2.61 6.74 4.10
C ARG A 350 -1.84 6.85 2.78
N THR A 351 -1.46 8.06 2.40
CA THR A 351 -0.63 8.29 1.20
C THR A 351 0.72 7.59 1.33
N THR A 352 1.34 7.67 2.52
CA THR A 352 2.61 7.01 2.82
C THR A 352 2.48 5.50 2.79
N GLU A 353 1.42 4.95 3.38
CA GLU A 353 1.14 3.51 3.36
C GLU A 353 0.95 2.97 1.93
N ARG A 354 0.15 3.64 1.09
CA ARG A 354 -0.05 3.23 -0.32
C ARG A 354 1.23 3.32 -1.14
N THR A 355 2.04 4.35 -0.93
CA THR A 355 3.35 4.50 -1.57
C THR A 355 4.25 3.33 -1.19
N THR A 356 4.31 2.98 0.10
CA THR A 356 5.09 1.85 0.61
C THR A 356 4.60 0.51 0.02
N LEU A 357 3.28 0.30 -0.03
CA LEU A 357 2.69 -0.89 -0.65
C LEU A 357 3.01 -0.98 -2.14
N ARG A 358 2.93 0.15 -2.88
CA ARG A 358 3.26 0.21 -4.30
C ARG A 358 4.73 -0.11 -4.56
N GLU A 359 5.63 0.48 -3.80
CA GLU A 359 7.07 0.21 -3.91
C GLU A 359 7.41 -1.24 -3.57
N THR A 360 6.74 -1.81 -2.56
CA THR A 360 6.92 -3.21 -2.17
C THR A 360 6.38 -4.15 -3.24
N ALA A 361 5.17 -3.90 -3.76
CA ALA A 361 4.58 -4.68 -4.85
C ALA A 361 5.44 -4.60 -6.12
N LEU A 362 5.93 -3.40 -6.46
CA LEU A 362 6.84 -3.20 -7.58
C LEU A 362 8.15 -3.98 -7.38
N SER A 363 8.75 -3.93 -6.18
CA SER A 363 9.96 -4.69 -5.84
C SER A 363 9.75 -6.21 -5.98
N LYS A 364 8.65 -6.75 -5.43
CA LYS A 364 8.27 -8.16 -5.59
C LYS A 364 8.06 -8.53 -7.06
N SER A 365 7.42 -7.66 -7.83
CA SER A 365 7.17 -7.87 -9.27
C SER A 365 8.45 -7.85 -10.09
N LYS A 366 9.39 -6.95 -9.77
CA LYS A 366 10.75 -6.92 -10.34
C LYS A 366 11.51 -8.20 -10.06
N LYS A 367 11.42 -8.71 -8.83
CA LYS A 367 12.03 -10.00 -8.44
C LYS A 367 11.41 -11.15 -9.22
N TYR A 368 10.07 -11.22 -9.31
CA TYR A 368 9.38 -12.23 -10.11
C TYR A 368 9.80 -12.17 -11.60
N ARG A 369 9.86 -10.96 -12.18
CA ARG A 369 10.36 -10.72 -13.55
C ARG A 369 11.77 -11.28 -13.74
N GLN A 370 12.67 -11.05 -12.78
CA GLN A 370 14.03 -11.61 -12.79
C GLN A 370 14.03 -13.15 -12.69
N GLU A 371 13.23 -13.72 -11.79
CA GLU A 371 13.11 -15.18 -11.62
C GLU A 371 12.55 -15.88 -12.88
N GLN A 372 11.67 -15.20 -13.62
CA GLN A 372 11.14 -15.69 -14.90
C GLN A 372 12.05 -15.37 -16.11
N ASN A 373 13.19 -14.72 -15.90
CA ASN A 373 14.14 -14.32 -16.94
C ASN A 373 13.50 -13.43 -18.04
N ILE A 374 12.59 -12.54 -17.61
CA ILE A 374 11.85 -11.60 -18.46
C ILE A 374 12.62 -10.28 -18.51
N ASN A 375 12.86 -9.76 -19.71
CA ASN A 375 13.64 -8.53 -19.89
C ASN A 375 12.84 -7.30 -19.39
N THR A 376 13.52 -6.31 -18.82
CA THR A 376 12.90 -5.07 -18.29
C THR A 376 12.21 -4.23 -19.38
N GLU A 377 12.56 -4.44 -20.65
CA GLU A 377 11.93 -3.79 -21.80
C GLU A 377 10.55 -4.37 -22.15
N GLU A 378 10.22 -5.60 -21.72
CA GLU A 378 8.95 -6.28 -22.07
C GLU A 378 7.77 -5.81 -21.21
N VAL A 379 8.04 -5.59 -19.93
CA VAL A 379 7.11 -4.93 -19.01
C VAL A 379 7.90 -3.85 -18.32
N SER A 380 7.75 -2.62 -18.81
CA SER A 380 8.48 -1.49 -18.24
C SER A 380 8.07 -1.29 -16.78
N ASP A 381 8.99 -0.75 -15.98
CA ASP A 381 8.68 -0.37 -14.61
C ASP A 381 7.49 0.61 -14.58
N GLU A 382 7.36 1.46 -15.59
CA GLU A 382 6.23 2.38 -15.76
C GLU A 382 4.90 1.67 -16.02
N GLN A 383 4.88 0.62 -16.85
CA GLN A 383 3.68 -0.20 -17.06
C GLN A 383 3.26 -0.94 -15.78
N LEU A 384 4.23 -1.48 -15.03
CA LEU A 384 3.96 -2.09 -13.72
C LEU A 384 3.42 -1.06 -12.73
N ILE A 385 4.05 0.12 -12.65
CA ILE A 385 3.62 1.22 -11.79
C ILE A 385 2.20 1.65 -12.15
N ASN A 386 1.89 1.87 -13.43
CA ASN A 386 0.58 2.30 -13.89
C ASN A 386 -0.48 1.23 -13.62
N THR A 387 -0.15 -0.04 -13.79
CA THR A 387 -1.08 -1.15 -13.53
C THR A 387 -1.36 -1.29 -12.03
N ILE A 388 -0.33 -1.26 -11.18
CA ILE A 388 -0.48 -1.30 -9.72
C ILE A 388 -1.28 -0.07 -9.25
N GLN A 389 -0.95 1.13 -9.76
CA GLN A 389 -1.65 2.36 -9.41
C GLN A 389 -3.12 2.34 -9.84
N ASN A 390 -3.43 1.85 -11.04
CA ASN A 390 -4.81 1.69 -11.50
C ASN A 390 -5.57 0.68 -10.62
N GLN A 391 -4.95 -0.43 -10.22
CA GLN A 391 -5.58 -1.38 -9.29
C GLN A 391 -5.86 -0.72 -7.94
N GLN A 392 -4.87 -0.03 -7.36
CA GLN A 392 -5.07 0.67 -6.08
C GLN A 392 -6.14 1.76 -6.18
N ASN A 393 -6.34 2.37 -7.35
CA ASN A 393 -7.36 3.41 -7.55
C ASN A 393 -8.76 2.82 -7.71
N ASN A 394 -8.89 1.64 -8.32
CA ASN A 394 -10.18 0.96 -8.48
C ASN A 394 -10.59 0.19 -7.22
N GLU A 395 -9.60 -0.31 -6.47
CA GLU A 395 -9.79 -1.08 -5.24
C GLU A 395 -8.86 -0.54 -4.14
N PRO A 396 -9.26 0.54 -3.43
CA PRO A 396 -8.42 1.23 -2.44
C PRO A 396 -7.92 0.34 -1.29
N ASN A 397 -8.66 -0.73 -1.00
CA ASN A 397 -8.35 -1.70 0.05
C ASN A 397 -7.50 -2.90 -0.45
N SER A 398 -6.96 -2.84 -1.67
CA SER A 398 -6.11 -3.89 -2.24
C SER A 398 -4.94 -4.20 -1.31
N THR A 399 -4.79 -5.47 -0.95
CA THR A 399 -3.66 -5.92 -0.14
C THR A 399 -2.37 -5.98 -0.97
N LEU A 400 -1.23 -6.12 -0.31
CA LEU A 400 0.05 -6.36 -0.99
C LEU A 400 -0.01 -7.63 -1.88
N GLU A 401 -0.76 -8.64 -1.47
CA GLU A 401 -0.97 -9.90 -2.21
C GLU A 401 -1.69 -9.61 -3.53
N ASP A 402 -2.79 -8.87 -3.48
CA ASP A 402 -3.62 -8.52 -4.65
C ASP A 402 -2.81 -7.72 -5.68
N LEU A 403 -2.07 -6.70 -5.22
CA LEU A 403 -1.23 -5.88 -6.09
C LEU A 403 -0.08 -6.69 -6.71
N THR A 404 0.51 -7.61 -5.94
CA THR A 404 1.55 -8.52 -6.46
C THR A 404 0.96 -9.46 -7.50
N GLN A 405 -0.26 -9.96 -7.28
CA GLN A 405 -0.93 -10.88 -8.20
C GLN A 405 -1.34 -10.22 -9.52
N VAL A 406 -1.81 -8.97 -9.47
CA VAL A 406 -2.11 -8.18 -10.69
C VAL A 406 -0.85 -7.96 -11.52
N ALA A 407 0.25 -7.57 -10.88
CA ALA A 407 1.52 -7.38 -11.56
C ALA A 407 2.07 -8.68 -12.14
N LYS A 408 1.95 -9.80 -11.40
CA LYS A 408 2.28 -11.15 -11.90
C LYS A 408 1.46 -11.51 -13.13
N THR A 409 0.15 -11.27 -13.10
CA THR A 409 -0.75 -11.55 -14.22
C THR A 409 -0.38 -10.75 -15.47
N LEU A 410 0.02 -9.48 -15.32
CA LEU A 410 0.52 -8.67 -16.44
C LEU A 410 1.77 -9.30 -17.09
N VAL A 411 2.72 -9.75 -16.26
CA VAL A 411 3.96 -10.41 -16.68
C VAL A 411 3.66 -11.75 -17.39
N ASP A 412 2.74 -12.55 -16.85
CA ASP A 412 2.34 -13.85 -17.41
C ASP A 412 1.61 -13.68 -18.77
N ASN A 413 0.75 -12.67 -18.89
CA ASN A 413 0.05 -12.34 -20.14
C ASN A 413 1.04 -11.94 -21.26
N ARG A 414 2.04 -11.11 -20.93
CA ARG A 414 3.08 -10.71 -21.89
C ARG A 414 3.96 -11.88 -22.32
N THR A 415 4.30 -12.76 -21.38
CA THR A 415 5.03 -14.01 -21.67
C THR A 415 4.25 -14.92 -22.63
N THR A 416 2.94 -15.01 -22.43
CA THR A 416 2.03 -15.77 -23.29
C THR A 416 1.95 -15.16 -24.70
N GLU A 417 1.76 -13.85 -24.79
CA GLU A 417 1.75 -13.11 -26.07
C GLU A 417 3.04 -13.32 -26.86
N ARG A 418 4.20 -13.25 -26.19
CA ARG A 418 5.51 -13.49 -26.79
C ARG A 418 5.64 -14.89 -27.38
N THR A 419 5.16 -15.89 -26.65
CA THR A 419 5.18 -17.30 -27.09
C THR A 419 4.30 -17.49 -28.32
N ASN A 420 3.10 -16.90 -28.32
CA ASN A 420 2.20 -16.93 -29.48
C ASN A 420 2.82 -16.26 -30.71
N LEU A 421 3.44 -15.09 -30.56
CA LEU A 421 4.14 -14.40 -31.66
C LEU A 421 5.29 -15.23 -32.22
N ARG A 422 6.05 -15.93 -31.36
CA ARG A 422 7.16 -16.79 -31.76
C ARG A 422 6.67 -17.99 -32.56
N ASP A 423 5.64 -18.66 -32.06
CA ASP A 423 5.05 -19.81 -32.74
C ASP A 423 4.40 -19.42 -34.07
N GLN A 424 3.79 -18.23 -34.13
CA GLN A 424 3.26 -17.69 -35.37
C GLN A 424 4.36 -17.30 -36.36
N ALA A 425 5.44 -16.64 -35.92
CA ALA A 425 6.59 -16.33 -36.77
C ALA A 425 7.25 -17.61 -37.29
N PHE A 426 7.39 -18.63 -36.44
CA PHE A 426 7.86 -19.95 -36.82
C PHE A 426 6.93 -20.57 -37.87
N SER A 427 5.61 -20.57 -37.66
CA SER A 427 4.64 -21.07 -38.65
C SER A 427 4.73 -20.32 -39.99
N ASN A 428 4.83 -18.99 -39.97
CA ASN A 428 4.98 -18.20 -41.20
C ASN A 428 6.28 -18.54 -41.95
N SER A 429 7.36 -18.74 -41.21
CA SER A 429 8.65 -19.12 -41.79
C SER A 429 8.67 -20.55 -42.33
N GLN A 430 7.91 -21.47 -41.73
CA GLN A 430 7.66 -22.81 -42.26
C GLN A 430 6.94 -22.76 -43.62
N THR A 431 5.88 -21.95 -43.71
CA THR A 431 5.17 -21.71 -44.98
C THR A 431 6.10 -21.12 -46.03
N TYR A 432 6.86 -20.07 -45.68
CA TYR A 432 7.83 -19.46 -46.62
C TYR A 432 8.91 -20.46 -47.04
N ARG A 433 9.40 -21.29 -46.13
CA ARG A 433 10.37 -22.36 -46.42
C ARG A 433 9.82 -23.34 -47.47
N GLN A 434 8.56 -23.73 -47.35
CA GLN A 434 7.87 -24.59 -48.32
C GLN A 434 7.74 -23.90 -49.69
N GLU A 435 7.35 -22.63 -49.72
CA GLU A 435 7.25 -21.82 -50.95
C GLU A 435 8.60 -21.66 -51.66
N GLN A 436 9.69 -21.55 -50.90
CA GLN A 436 11.05 -21.43 -51.44
C GLN A 436 11.70 -22.77 -51.79
N HIS A 437 11.00 -23.89 -51.62
CA HIS A 437 11.51 -25.25 -51.81
C HIS A 437 12.83 -25.49 -51.03
N ILE A 438 12.86 -25.04 -49.78
CA ILE A 438 13.93 -25.36 -48.83
C ILE A 438 13.46 -26.52 -47.95
N THR A 439 14.28 -27.54 -47.80
CA THR A 439 13.98 -28.75 -47.03
C THR A 439 14.27 -28.54 -45.53
N THR A 440 13.67 -29.39 -44.69
CA THR A 440 13.92 -29.43 -43.23
C THR A 440 15.37 -29.73 -42.88
N GLU A 441 16.07 -30.48 -43.73
CA GLU A 441 17.50 -30.73 -43.56
C GLU A 441 18.30 -29.44 -43.78
N GLU A 442 18.05 -28.67 -44.86
CA GLU A 442 18.80 -27.44 -45.20
C GLU A 442 18.77 -26.37 -44.10
N LEU A 443 17.63 -26.22 -43.43
CA LEU A 443 17.47 -25.31 -42.30
C LEU A 443 16.59 -26.00 -41.26
N SER A 444 17.28 -26.57 -40.26
CA SER A 444 16.60 -27.31 -39.20
C SER A 444 15.57 -26.43 -38.48
N ASP A 445 14.44 -27.04 -38.11
CA ASP A 445 13.41 -26.38 -37.32
C ASP A 445 14.00 -25.82 -36.02
N GLN A 446 15.00 -26.49 -35.45
CA GLN A 446 15.72 -26.04 -34.27
C GLN A 446 16.48 -24.74 -34.53
N THR A 447 17.29 -24.66 -35.60
CA THR A 447 18.04 -23.44 -35.95
C THR A 447 17.12 -22.26 -36.22
N LEU A 448 15.97 -22.51 -36.87
CA LEU A 448 14.96 -21.50 -37.13
C LEU A 448 14.31 -21.00 -35.83
N ARG A 449 13.92 -21.91 -34.93
CA ARG A 449 13.39 -21.56 -33.61
C ARG A 449 14.41 -20.82 -32.74
N GLU A 450 15.66 -21.29 -32.71
CA GLU A 450 16.75 -20.65 -31.99
C GLU A 450 17.01 -19.24 -32.51
N THR A 451 16.99 -19.03 -33.83
CA THR A 451 17.23 -17.68 -34.37
C THR A 451 16.07 -16.73 -34.11
N ILE A 452 14.82 -17.19 -34.26
CA ILE A 452 13.63 -16.39 -33.91
C ILE A 452 13.66 -16.06 -32.40
N GLN A 453 14.03 -17.04 -31.56
CA GLN A 453 14.18 -16.84 -30.12
C GLN A 453 15.28 -15.83 -29.79
N THR A 454 16.45 -15.94 -30.41
CA THR A 454 17.57 -15.01 -30.20
C THR A 454 17.19 -13.60 -30.64
N GLN A 455 16.53 -13.44 -31.79
CA GLN A 455 16.05 -12.11 -32.21
C GLN A 455 15.02 -11.56 -31.22
N GLN A 456 14.05 -12.37 -30.80
CA GLN A 456 13.03 -11.95 -29.84
C GLN A 456 13.61 -11.62 -28.46
N ASN A 457 14.70 -12.28 -28.05
CA ASN A 457 15.40 -11.95 -26.80
C ASN A 457 16.21 -10.65 -26.92
N ASN A 458 16.79 -10.37 -28.09
CA ASN A 458 17.58 -9.17 -28.34
C ASN A 458 16.72 -7.93 -28.57
N GLU A 459 15.53 -8.10 -29.17
CA GLU A 459 14.56 -7.06 -29.47
C GLU A 459 13.17 -7.52 -29.02
N PRO A 460 12.82 -7.38 -27.72
CA PRO A 460 11.60 -7.95 -27.16
C PRO A 460 10.31 -7.36 -27.71
N THR A 461 10.39 -6.15 -28.25
CA THR A 461 9.31 -5.43 -28.93
C THR A 461 9.17 -5.80 -30.40
N SER A 462 9.96 -6.76 -30.90
CA SER A 462 9.89 -7.24 -32.28
C SER A 462 8.47 -7.66 -32.64
N THR A 463 7.90 -7.00 -33.64
CA THR A 463 6.61 -7.38 -34.18
C THR A 463 6.71 -8.74 -34.88
N LEU A 464 5.57 -9.40 -35.06
CA LEU A 464 5.47 -10.60 -35.89
C LEU A 464 6.13 -10.40 -37.27
N GLU A 465 6.02 -9.19 -37.83
CA GLU A 465 6.60 -8.83 -39.13
C GLU A 465 8.12 -8.85 -39.11
N VAL A 466 8.76 -8.27 -38.08
CA VAL A 466 10.23 -8.29 -37.90
C VAL A 466 10.73 -9.73 -37.74
N LEU A 467 10.10 -10.52 -36.87
CA LEU A 467 10.48 -11.93 -36.65
C LEU A 467 10.30 -12.76 -37.92
N THR A 468 9.20 -12.53 -38.65
CA THR A 468 8.96 -13.17 -39.95
C THR A 468 10.01 -12.74 -40.97
N GLN A 469 10.43 -11.46 -40.98
CA GLN A 469 11.43 -10.95 -41.91
C GLN A 469 12.84 -11.49 -41.62
N VAL A 470 13.22 -11.65 -40.35
CA VAL A 470 14.48 -12.30 -39.95
C VAL A 470 14.50 -13.76 -40.42
N ALA A 471 13.40 -14.47 -40.22
CA ALA A 471 13.26 -15.84 -40.67
C ALA A 471 13.31 -15.95 -42.21
N LYS A 472 12.64 -15.05 -42.95
CA LYS A 472 12.74 -14.95 -44.41
C LYS A 472 14.17 -14.69 -44.87
N THR A 473 14.86 -13.74 -44.24
CA THR A 473 16.27 -13.39 -44.53
C THR A 473 17.19 -14.59 -44.33
N LEU A 474 16.95 -15.41 -43.30
CA LEU A 474 17.67 -16.65 -43.07
C LEU A 474 17.48 -17.67 -44.20
N VAL A 475 16.22 -17.88 -44.62
CA VAL A 475 15.85 -18.74 -45.75
C VAL A 475 16.51 -18.24 -47.03
N ASP A 476 16.48 -16.92 -47.29
CA ASP A 476 17.09 -16.29 -48.46
C ASP A 476 18.62 -16.41 -48.46
N ASN A 477 19.26 -16.22 -47.31
CA ASN A 477 20.71 -16.39 -47.16
C ASN A 477 21.14 -17.83 -47.44
N ARG A 478 20.38 -18.82 -46.94
CA ARG A 478 20.65 -20.24 -47.25
C ARG A 478 20.43 -20.56 -48.72
N LYS A 479 19.39 -20.02 -49.35
CA LYS A 479 19.18 -20.12 -50.80
C LYS A 479 20.35 -19.53 -51.59
N LYS A 480 20.86 -18.37 -51.18
CA LYS A 480 22.01 -17.70 -51.79
C LYS A 480 23.29 -18.52 -51.65
N GLU A 481 23.57 -19.04 -50.45
CA GLU A 481 24.72 -19.90 -50.18
C GLU A 481 24.68 -21.18 -51.02
N ARG A 482 23.51 -21.83 -51.13
CA ARG A 482 23.30 -23.00 -51.99
C ARG A 482 23.62 -22.70 -53.45
N ASN A 483 23.14 -21.57 -53.96
CA ASN A 483 23.41 -21.13 -55.32
C ASN A 483 24.90 -20.84 -55.53
N THR A 484 25.56 -20.18 -54.58
CA THR A 484 27.01 -19.95 -54.62
C THR A 484 27.81 -21.26 -54.60
N LEU A 485 27.42 -22.23 -53.77
CA LEU A 485 28.06 -23.56 -53.73
C LEU A 485 27.86 -24.30 -55.06
N ARG A 486 26.66 -24.22 -55.64
CA ARG A 486 26.35 -24.81 -56.94
C ARG A 486 27.18 -24.21 -58.06
N GLU A 487 27.31 -22.89 -58.11
CA GLU A 487 28.15 -22.18 -59.08
C GLU A 487 29.63 -22.57 -58.94
N LYS A 488 30.15 -22.59 -57.71
CA LYS A 488 31.52 -23.03 -57.44
C LYS A 488 31.77 -24.49 -57.82
N ALA A 489 30.83 -25.39 -57.49
CA ALA A 489 30.91 -26.79 -57.87
C ALA A 489 30.84 -26.97 -59.39
N LEU A 490 29.99 -26.19 -60.08
CA LEU A 490 29.92 -26.18 -61.53
C LEU A 490 31.22 -25.68 -62.16
N THR A 491 31.82 -24.62 -61.61
CA THR A 491 33.14 -24.13 -62.04
C THR A 491 34.22 -25.19 -61.85
N GLY A 492 34.30 -25.83 -60.68
CA GLY A 492 35.25 -26.93 -60.43
C GLY A 492 35.03 -28.13 -61.36
N ALA A 493 33.78 -28.45 -61.69
CA ALA A 493 33.45 -29.51 -62.65
C ALA A 493 33.85 -29.14 -64.09
N LYS A 494 33.66 -27.87 -64.50
CA LYS A 494 34.11 -27.35 -65.79
C LYS A 494 35.64 -27.36 -65.91
N GLU A 495 36.34 -26.91 -64.87
CA GLU A 495 37.80 -26.96 -64.80
C GLU A 495 38.30 -28.40 -64.92
N TYR A 496 37.67 -29.34 -64.22
CA TYR A 496 38.00 -30.76 -64.33
C TYR A 496 37.72 -31.32 -65.73
N ARG A 497 36.59 -30.97 -66.35
CA ARG A 497 36.27 -31.34 -67.74
C ARG A 497 37.39 -30.90 -68.70
N THR A 498 37.86 -29.65 -68.56
CA THR A 498 38.98 -29.10 -69.33
C THR A 498 40.27 -29.88 -69.07
N GLN A 499 40.62 -30.15 -67.81
CA GLN A 499 41.81 -30.93 -67.44
C GLN A 499 41.79 -32.36 -68.02
N GLN A 500 40.60 -32.93 -68.22
CA GLN A 500 40.43 -34.30 -68.72
C GLN A 500 40.34 -34.40 -70.25
N ASN A 501 40.44 -33.28 -70.98
CA ASN A 501 40.26 -33.17 -72.44
C ASN A 501 38.90 -33.71 -72.93
N ILE A 502 37.84 -33.42 -72.18
CA ILE A 502 36.47 -33.82 -72.53
C ILE A 502 35.75 -32.62 -73.13
N THR A 503 35.07 -32.80 -74.25
CA THR A 503 34.39 -31.70 -74.94
C THR A 503 33.06 -31.38 -74.27
N GLU A 504 32.57 -30.16 -74.44
CA GLU A 504 31.27 -29.74 -73.91
C GLU A 504 30.09 -30.56 -74.46
N GLN A 505 30.29 -31.20 -75.62
CA GLN A 505 29.32 -32.10 -76.24
C GLN A 505 29.16 -33.44 -75.48
N ASP A 506 30.13 -33.81 -74.65
CA ASP A 506 30.19 -35.12 -73.97
C ASP A 506 29.60 -35.09 -72.56
N ALA A 507 29.72 -33.94 -71.90
CA ALA A 507 29.13 -33.65 -70.60
C ALA A 507 28.66 -32.19 -70.65
N SER A 508 27.42 -31.99 -71.10
CA SER A 508 26.87 -30.65 -71.26
C SER A 508 26.78 -29.94 -69.90
N ASN A 509 26.80 -28.61 -69.92
CA ASN A 509 26.63 -27.85 -68.69
C ASN A 509 25.31 -28.19 -68.00
N ASP A 510 24.25 -28.48 -68.75
CA ASP A 510 22.95 -28.89 -68.20
C ASP A 510 23.03 -30.23 -67.48
N GLN A 511 23.80 -31.19 -68.00
CA GLN A 511 24.00 -32.49 -67.34
C GLN A 511 24.80 -32.35 -66.04
N LEU A 512 25.83 -31.50 -66.02
CA LEU A 512 26.60 -31.19 -64.81
C LEU A 512 25.73 -30.47 -63.78
N ILE A 513 24.94 -29.50 -64.24
CA ILE A 513 24.00 -28.75 -63.43
C ILE A 513 22.96 -29.69 -62.80
N ASN A 514 22.36 -30.60 -63.58
CA ASN A 514 21.36 -31.53 -63.10
C ASN A 514 21.95 -32.54 -62.10
N ALA A 515 23.17 -33.02 -62.33
CA ALA A 515 23.84 -33.95 -61.39
C ALA A 515 24.17 -33.27 -60.05
N ILE A 516 24.70 -32.05 -60.08
CA ILE A 516 24.98 -31.26 -58.86
C ILE A 516 23.68 -30.93 -58.13
N GLN A 517 22.63 -30.53 -58.86
CA GLN A 517 21.32 -30.22 -58.27
C GLN A 517 20.64 -31.46 -57.67
N THR A 518 20.76 -32.62 -58.32
CA THR A 518 20.24 -33.89 -57.78
C THR A 518 20.97 -34.27 -56.49
N GLN A 519 22.30 -34.10 -56.44
CA GLN A 519 23.06 -34.33 -55.22
C GLN A 519 22.66 -33.37 -54.10
N GLN A 520 22.46 -32.08 -54.39
CA GLN A 520 22.00 -31.10 -53.40
C GLN A 520 20.60 -31.44 -52.88
N ASN A 521 19.68 -31.88 -53.75
CA ASN A 521 18.33 -32.27 -53.33
C ASN A 521 18.34 -33.53 -52.45
N ASN A 522 19.25 -34.48 -52.71
CA ASN A 522 19.35 -35.73 -51.94
C ASN A 522 20.21 -35.59 -50.67
N LYS A 523 21.15 -34.65 -50.65
CA LYS A 523 22.06 -34.37 -49.54
C LYS A 523 22.31 -32.86 -49.44
N PRO A 524 21.37 -32.11 -48.86
CA PRO A 524 21.40 -30.64 -48.85
C PRO A 524 22.61 -30.00 -48.17
N HIS A 525 23.26 -30.72 -47.26
CA HIS A 525 24.50 -30.28 -46.62
C HIS A 525 25.78 -30.72 -47.36
N SER A 526 25.67 -31.12 -48.63
CA SER A 526 26.85 -31.52 -49.38
C SER A 526 27.86 -30.38 -49.47
N SER A 527 29.07 -30.65 -48.98
CA SER A 527 30.17 -29.70 -49.05
C SER A 527 30.53 -29.38 -50.50
N LEU A 528 31.20 -28.24 -50.72
CA LEU A 528 31.74 -27.90 -52.04
C LEU A 528 32.57 -29.05 -52.63
N HIS A 529 33.31 -29.78 -51.80
CA HIS A 529 34.12 -30.92 -52.21
C HIS A 529 33.25 -32.08 -52.73
N GLU A 530 32.19 -32.45 -52.00
CA GLU A 530 31.27 -33.51 -52.41
C GLU A 530 30.56 -33.17 -53.73
N LEU A 531 30.07 -31.94 -53.86
CA LEU A 531 29.41 -31.48 -55.09
C LEU A 531 30.37 -31.45 -56.28
N THR A 532 31.61 -31.04 -56.05
CA THR A 532 32.67 -31.08 -57.07
C THR A 532 32.94 -32.52 -57.50
N LEU A 533 33.03 -33.47 -56.56
CA LEU A 533 33.25 -34.88 -56.87
C LEU A 533 32.12 -35.49 -57.71
N VAL A 534 30.86 -35.09 -57.50
CA VAL A 534 29.73 -35.52 -58.35
C VAL A 534 29.91 -35.04 -59.79
N GLY A 535 30.26 -33.77 -59.97
CA GLY A 535 30.59 -33.23 -61.30
C GLY A 535 31.75 -33.97 -61.95
N GLN A 536 32.84 -34.21 -61.20
CA GLN A 536 34.00 -34.96 -61.69
C GLN A 536 33.66 -36.42 -62.05
N LYS A 537 32.79 -37.08 -61.28
CA LYS A 537 32.35 -38.45 -61.55
C LYS A 537 31.58 -38.52 -62.86
N LEU A 538 30.62 -37.62 -63.09
CA LEU A 538 29.88 -37.57 -64.35
C LEU A 538 30.82 -37.38 -65.56
N VAL A 539 31.81 -36.50 -65.42
CA VAL A 539 32.85 -36.26 -66.43
C VAL A 539 33.68 -37.54 -66.67
N LYS A 540 34.06 -38.27 -65.62
CA LYS A 540 34.78 -39.57 -65.76
C LYS A 540 33.92 -40.62 -66.47
N ASP A 541 32.66 -40.74 -66.09
CA ASP A 541 31.75 -41.75 -66.64
C ASP A 541 31.54 -41.52 -68.16
N LYS A 542 31.44 -40.26 -68.59
CA LYS A 542 31.36 -39.87 -70.01
C LYS A 542 32.64 -40.12 -70.80
N LYS A 543 33.82 -39.97 -70.16
CA LYS A 543 35.10 -40.36 -70.77
C LYS A 543 35.17 -41.87 -71.01
N THR A 544 34.67 -42.67 -70.06
CA THR A 544 34.60 -44.12 -70.20
C THR A 544 33.61 -44.52 -71.30
N GLU A 545 32.47 -43.84 -71.43
CA GLU A 545 31.50 -44.07 -72.52
C GLU A 545 32.13 -43.85 -73.91
N LYS A 546 32.98 -42.83 -74.08
CA LYS A 546 33.75 -42.61 -75.32
C LYS A 546 34.82 -43.68 -75.61
N GLN A 547 35.38 -44.27 -74.57
CA GLN A 547 36.38 -45.34 -74.69
C GLN A 547 35.74 -46.71 -74.86
N GLU A 548 34.44 -46.87 -74.59
CA GLU A 548 33.73 -48.15 -74.67
C GLU A 548 33.84 -48.83 -76.04
N PRO A 549 33.71 -48.15 -77.20
CA PRO A 549 33.91 -48.79 -78.50
C PRO A 549 35.33 -49.33 -78.70
N LEU A 550 36.35 -48.62 -78.18
CA LEU A 550 37.74 -49.05 -78.20
C LEU A 550 37.95 -50.26 -77.27
N ILE A 551 37.38 -50.22 -76.07
CA ILE A 551 37.43 -51.31 -75.09
C ILE A 551 36.78 -52.55 -75.67
N GLN A 552 35.59 -52.44 -76.27
CA GLN A 552 34.88 -53.57 -76.88
C GLN A 552 35.64 -54.15 -78.07
N ARG A 553 36.26 -53.30 -78.89
CA ARG A 553 37.12 -53.75 -80.00
C ARG A 553 38.33 -54.54 -79.50
N VAL A 554 39.06 -54.00 -78.53
CA VAL A 554 40.26 -54.66 -77.97
C VAL A 554 39.87 -55.94 -77.22
N LEU A 555 38.76 -55.92 -76.47
CA LEU A 555 38.19 -57.09 -75.80
C LEU A 555 37.84 -58.20 -76.81
N THR A 556 37.21 -57.85 -77.92
CA THR A 556 36.88 -58.78 -79.00
C THR A 556 38.15 -59.39 -79.61
N ASN A 557 39.14 -58.57 -79.95
CA ASN A 557 40.40 -59.03 -80.53
C ASN A 557 41.18 -59.94 -79.57
N LEU A 558 41.16 -59.63 -78.26
CA LEU A 558 41.81 -60.48 -77.26
C LEU A 558 41.05 -61.78 -77.03
N LYS A 559 39.71 -61.80 -77.13
CA LYS A 559 38.90 -63.03 -77.12
C LYS A 559 39.24 -63.93 -78.31
N ASP A 560 39.37 -63.36 -79.50
CA ASP A 560 39.74 -64.10 -80.71
C ASP A 560 41.18 -64.63 -80.62
N TYR A 561 42.10 -63.81 -80.11
CA TYR A 561 43.47 -64.23 -79.85
C TYR A 561 43.54 -65.38 -78.83
N ARG A 562 42.77 -65.27 -77.74
CA ARG A 562 42.63 -66.31 -76.72
C ARG A 562 42.16 -67.62 -77.35
N LYS A 563 41.13 -67.56 -78.21
CA LYS A 563 40.60 -68.71 -78.95
C LYS A 563 41.63 -69.31 -79.92
N GLN A 564 42.38 -68.48 -80.65
CA GLN A 564 43.41 -68.92 -81.59
C GLN A 564 44.58 -69.63 -80.90
N LYS A 565 44.94 -69.19 -79.69
CA LYS A 565 46.05 -69.75 -78.90
C LYS A 565 45.64 -70.89 -77.96
N GLY A 566 44.37 -71.29 -77.96
CA GLY A 566 43.86 -72.35 -77.09
C GLY A 566 43.90 -72.01 -75.60
N ILE A 567 43.91 -70.72 -75.24
CA ILE A 567 43.96 -70.28 -73.85
C ILE A 567 42.56 -70.48 -73.22
N PRO A 568 42.40 -71.24 -72.13
CA PRO A 568 41.09 -71.55 -71.55
C PRO A 568 40.34 -70.32 -71.03
N VAL A 569 39.03 -70.23 -71.29
CA VAL A 569 38.16 -69.10 -70.85
C VAL A 569 38.08 -68.99 -69.31
N LYS A 570 38.27 -70.10 -68.57
CA LYS A 570 38.15 -70.13 -67.11
C LYS A 570 39.23 -69.30 -66.37
N GLU A 571 40.35 -68.99 -67.01
CA GLU A 571 41.50 -68.36 -66.34
C GLU A 571 41.46 -66.83 -66.38
N VAL A 572 40.83 -66.24 -67.41
CA VAL A 572 40.69 -64.78 -67.57
C VAL A 572 39.28 -64.45 -68.03
N THR A 573 38.43 -63.98 -67.10
CA THR A 573 37.06 -63.56 -67.40
C THR A 573 37.04 -62.29 -68.25
N ASP A 574 35.94 -62.07 -68.97
CA ASP A 574 35.75 -60.87 -69.79
C ASP A 574 35.84 -59.59 -68.94
N GLU A 575 35.31 -59.60 -67.72
CA GLU A 575 35.42 -58.52 -66.73
C GLU A 575 36.88 -58.23 -66.35
N LYS A 576 37.69 -59.26 -66.05
CA LYS A 576 39.12 -59.07 -65.74
C LYS A 576 39.89 -58.51 -66.93
N LEU A 577 39.55 -58.97 -68.14
CA LEU A 577 40.14 -58.45 -69.37
C LEU A 577 39.75 -56.97 -69.57
N LYS A 578 38.47 -56.63 -69.32
CA LYS A 578 37.96 -55.26 -69.37
C LYS A 578 38.67 -54.34 -68.36
N GLU A 579 38.89 -54.81 -67.14
CA GLU A 579 39.64 -54.08 -66.10
C GLU A 579 41.10 -53.82 -66.51
N GLU A 580 41.78 -54.82 -67.09
CA GLU A 580 43.17 -54.66 -67.51
C GLU A 580 43.30 -53.76 -68.75
N ILE A 581 42.32 -53.80 -69.68
CA ILE A 581 42.20 -52.84 -70.79
C ILE A 581 42.04 -51.42 -70.23
N LEU A 582 41.14 -51.21 -69.28
CA LEU A 582 40.95 -49.91 -68.63
C LEU A 582 42.20 -49.42 -67.89
N LYS A 583 42.94 -50.33 -67.24
CA LYS A 583 44.19 -50.02 -66.54
C LYS A 583 45.29 -49.59 -67.51
N GLU A 584 45.41 -50.24 -68.66
CA GLU A 584 46.40 -49.85 -69.67
C GLU A 584 45.98 -48.58 -70.43
N LEU A 585 44.68 -48.37 -70.73
CA LEU A 585 44.17 -47.10 -71.25
C LEU A 585 44.40 -45.92 -70.29
N LYS A 586 44.36 -46.14 -68.97
CA LYS A 586 44.73 -45.11 -67.99
C LYS A 586 46.20 -44.72 -68.07
N LYS A 587 47.09 -45.69 -68.34
CA LYS A 587 48.53 -45.42 -68.49
C LYS A 587 48.86 -44.75 -69.82
N GLN A 588 48.15 -45.11 -70.88
CA GLN A 588 48.37 -44.61 -72.23
C GLN A 588 47.03 -44.28 -72.91
N PRO A 589 46.43 -43.11 -72.62
CA PRO A 589 45.08 -42.75 -73.08
C PRO A 589 44.92 -42.66 -74.60
N ASN A 590 46.03 -42.48 -75.32
CA ASN A 590 46.09 -42.32 -76.76
C ASN A 590 46.66 -43.56 -77.47
N SER A 591 46.84 -44.69 -76.76
CA SER A 591 47.34 -45.91 -77.39
C SER A 591 46.39 -46.36 -78.49
N GLN A 592 46.96 -46.61 -79.67
CA GLN A 592 46.20 -47.17 -80.78
C GLN A 592 45.69 -48.57 -80.38
N PRO A 593 44.49 -48.98 -80.84
CA PRO A 593 43.91 -50.28 -80.48
C PRO A 593 44.90 -51.44 -80.65
N ASN A 594 45.69 -51.41 -81.72
CA ASN A 594 46.66 -52.46 -82.04
C ASN A 594 47.85 -52.50 -81.07
N GLU A 595 48.29 -51.35 -80.55
CA GLU A 595 49.39 -51.26 -79.58
C GLU A 595 48.93 -51.79 -78.21
N LEU A 596 47.74 -51.39 -77.79
CA LEU A 596 47.10 -51.88 -76.57
C LEU A 596 46.85 -53.39 -76.65
N GLU A 597 46.33 -53.86 -77.80
CA GLU A 597 46.13 -55.26 -78.11
C GLU A 597 47.43 -56.04 -78.05
N ASN A 598 48.50 -55.59 -78.72
CA ASN A 598 49.78 -56.29 -78.73
C ASN A 598 50.38 -56.40 -77.32
N LYS A 599 50.32 -55.33 -76.53
CA LYS A 599 50.80 -55.33 -75.14
C LYS A 599 50.02 -56.29 -74.26
N LEU A 600 48.70 -56.34 -74.43
CA LEU A 600 47.82 -57.26 -73.70
C LEU A 600 47.95 -58.71 -74.18
N LYS A 601 48.23 -58.94 -75.47
CA LYS A 601 48.57 -60.26 -76.03
C LYS A 601 49.85 -60.83 -75.42
N THR A 602 50.89 -60.01 -75.28
CA THR A 602 52.14 -60.43 -74.62
C THR A 602 51.90 -60.79 -73.15
N LYS A 603 51.09 -59.99 -72.43
CA LYS A 603 50.69 -60.34 -71.05
C LYS A 603 49.86 -61.62 -70.97
N LEU A 604 48.99 -61.88 -71.96
CA LEU A 604 48.21 -63.12 -72.06
C LEU A 604 49.08 -64.36 -72.31
N LEU A 605 50.22 -64.21 -73.00
CA LEU A 605 51.20 -65.27 -73.23
C LEU A 605 52.04 -65.60 -71.99
N ASP A 606 52.33 -64.61 -71.15
CA ASP A 606 53.05 -64.80 -69.87
C ASP A 606 52.17 -65.41 -68.76
N CYS A 607 50.94 -65.82 -69.09
CA CYS A 607 50.00 -66.37 -68.11
C CYS A 607 50.31 -67.86 -67.82
N PHE A 608 50.52 -68.15 -66.53
CA PHE A 608 50.63 -69.49 -65.96
C PHE A 608 49.44 -70.37 -66.36
N THR A 609 49.69 -71.56 -66.92
CA THR A 609 48.64 -72.56 -67.14
C THR A 609 48.47 -73.43 -65.89
N VAL A 610 47.24 -73.53 -65.41
CA VAL A 610 46.85 -74.52 -64.40
C VAL A 610 46.27 -75.71 -65.15
N GLU A 611 47.04 -76.78 -65.28
CA GLU A 611 46.52 -78.01 -65.89
C GLU A 611 45.60 -78.70 -64.88
N THR A 612 44.33 -78.85 -65.26
CA THR A 612 43.37 -79.73 -64.57
C THR A 612 43.16 -80.95 -65.46
N THR A 613 43.32 -82.15 -64.91
CA THR A 613 43.09 -83.42 -65.65
C THR A 613 41.61 -83.55 -66.06
N GLU A 614 41.28 -84.41 -67.03
CA GLU A 614 39.92 -84.59 -67.61
C GLU A 614 38.79 -84.84 -66.57
N ASN A 615 39.13 -85.22 -65.33
CA ASN A 615 38.17 -85.40 -64.23
C ASN A 615 38.13 -84.23 -63.21
N GLY A 616 38.90 -83.16 -63.41
CA GLY A 616 38.89 -81.94 -62.59
C GLY A 616 39.49 -82.05 -61.17
N ILE A 617 40.04 -83.22 -60.79
CA ILE A 617 40.42 -83.51 -59.40
C ILE A 617 41.90 -83.25 -59.11
N HIS A 618 42.80 -83.32 -60.09
CA HIS A 618 44.23 -83.05 -59.89
C HIS A 618 44.60 -81.64 -60.35
N MET A 619 44.94 -80.75 -59.42
CA MET A 619 45.65 -79.51 -59.76
C MET A 619 47.15 -79.78 -59.87
N GLN A 620 47.73 -79.34 -60.98
CA GLN A 620 49.17 -79.18 -61.15
C GLN A 620 49.41 -77.73 -61.53
N LYS A 621 50.33 -77.05 -60.84
CA LYS A 621 50.82 -75.74 -61.27
C LYS A 621 52.18 -75.97 -61.89
N ARG A 622 52.29 -75.73 -63.19
CA ARG A 622 53.56 -75.82 -63.90
C ARG A 622 53.93 -74.42 -64.35
N GLY A 623 55.08 -73.93 -63.91
CA GLY A 623 55.68 -72.75 -64.53
C GLY A 623 56.25 -73.16 -65.88
N TYR A 624 56.03 -72.38 -66.93
CA TYR A 624 56.58 -72.64 -68.26
C TYR A 624 57.59 -71.55 -68.62
N THR A 625 58.69 -71.93 -69.27
CA THR A 625 59.74 -70.99 -69.73
C THR A 625 59.66 -70.63 -71.20
N GLY A 626 58.79 -71.29 -71.95
CA GLY A 626 58.65 -71.14 -73.40
C GLY A 626 57.99 -72.36 -74.02
N VAL A 627 58.07 -72.47 -75.34
CA VAL A 627 57.65 -73.64 -76.11
C VAL A 627 58.88 -74.30 -76.76
N ASP A 628 58.85 -75.61 -76.95
CA ASP A 628 59.86 -76.34 -77.71
C ASP A 628 59.72 -76.11 -79.22
N ASN A 629 60.60 -76.73 -80.00
CA ASN A 629 60.63 -76.60 -81.46
C ASN A 629 59.36 -77.13 -82.14
N ASP A 630 58.54 -77.93 -81.44
CA ASP A 630 57.26 -78.46 -81.90
C ASP A 630 56.07 -77.60 -81.40
N GLY A 631 56.34 -76.48 -80.72
CA GLY A 631 55.34 -75.59 -80.17
C GLY A 631 54.68 -76.09 -78.87
N LYS A 632 55.24 -77.12 -78.22
CA LYS A 632 54.74 -77.65 -76.94
C LYS A 632 55.36 -76.90 -75.77
N PRO A 633 54.59 -76.55 -74.71
CA PRO A 633 55.13 -75.84 -73.56
C PRO A 633 56.26 -76.60 -72.84
N ILE A 634 57.38 -75.92 -72.56
CA ILE A 634 58.50 -76.45 -71.76
C ILE A 634 58.29 -76.10 -70.29
N VAL A 635 58.09 -77.12 -69.45
CA VAL A 635 57.94 -76.94 -68.00
C VAL A 635 59.26 -76.52 -67.37
N LYS A 636 59.24 -75.40 -66.66
CA LYS A 636 60.31 -74.92 -65.78
C LYS A 636 60.25 -75.67 -64.45
N TRP A 637 60.81 -76.88 -64.41
CA TRP A 637 60.80 -77.74 -63.22
C TRP A 637 61.51 -77.15 -61.99
N ASN A 638 62.37 -76.14 -62.18
CA ASN A 638 63.08 -75.46 -61.09
C ASN A 638 62.44 -74.11 -60.68
N SER A 639 61.20 -73.82 -61.10
CA SER A 639 60.47 -72.61 -60.68
C SER A 639 59.90 -72.78 -59.26
N TYR A 640 59.88 -71.69 -58.47
CA TYR A 640 59.14 -71.64 -57.20
C TYR A 640 57.64 -71.95 -57.38
N ASP A 641 57.12 -71.73 -58.58
CA ASP A 641 55.71 -71.91 -58.93
C ASP A 641 55.39 -73.28 -59.54
N THR A 642 56.35 -74.21 -59.65
CA THR A 642 56.13 -75.54 -60.23
C THR A 642 55.94 -76.60 -59.14
N TRP A 643 54.73 -77.15 -59.05
CA TRP A 643 54.37 -78.23 -58.13
C TRP A 643 53.26 -79.12 -58.68
N ASP A 644 53.27 -80.38 -58.27
CA ASP A 644 52.16 -81.31 -58.48
C ASP A 644 51.46 -81.63 -57.17
N ALA A 645 50.15 -81.88 -57.24
CA ALA A 645 49.37 -82.32 -56.09
C ALA A 645 48.59 -83.61 -56.40
N GLN A 646 48.46 -84.45 -55.39
CA GLN A 646 47.59 -85.63 -55.42
C GLN A 646 46.39 -85.41 -54.50
N TYR A 647 45.29 -86.03 -54.86
CA TYR A 647 44.02 -85.90 -54.16
C TYR A 647 43.44 -87.28 -53.87
N ASP A 648 42.72 -87.42 -52.75
CA ASP A 648 41.94 -88.61 -52.48
C ASP A 648 40.67 -88.67 -53.35
N LYS A 649 39.93 -89.77 -53.23
CA LYS A 649 38.64 -89.98 -53.92
C LYS A 649 37.58 -88.90 -53.63
N ASN A 650 37.73 -88.14 -52.55
CA ASN A 650 36.82 -87.07 -52.14
C ASN A 650 37.31 -85.69 -52.60
N GLY A 651 38.39 -85.64 -53.41
CA GLY A 651 38.97 -84.40 -53.91
C GLY A 651 39.73 -83.60 -52.85
N LYS A 652 40.17 -84.22 -51.74
CA LYS A 652 41.03 -83.57 -50.74
C LYS A 652 42.50 -83.80 -51.08
N GLN A 653 43.30 -82.75 -51.00
CA GLN A 653 44.71 -82.80 -51.40
C GLN A 653 45.54 -83.62 -50.41
N THR A 654 45.92 -84.83 -50.78
CA THR A 654 46.71 -85.74 -49.94
C THR A 654 48.20 -85.54 -50.08
N GLN A 655 48.68 -84.95 -51.18
CA GLN A 655 50.11 -84.68 -51.36
C GLN A 655 50.33 -83.40 -52.15
N LYS A 656 51.46 -82.74 -51.90
CA LYS A 656 52.05 -81.69 -52.74
C LYS A 656 53.55 -81.95 -52.91
N ARG A 657 54.08 -81.76 -54.11
CA ARG A 657 55.50 -81.95 -54.45
C ARG A 657 56.00 -80.75 -55.23
N SER A 658 57.01 -80.07 -54.70
CA SER A 658 57.85 -79.17 -55.50
C SER A 658 58.99 -79.93 -56.15
N TYR A 659 59.51 -79.39 -57.24
CA TYR A 659 60.62 -80.00 -57.97
C TYR A 659 61.83 -79.06 -58.01
N THR A 660 63.03 -79.64 -58.16
CA THR A 660 64.27 -78.87 -58.33
C THR A 660 64.83 -78.96 -59.76
N GLY A 661 64.31 -79.86 -60.58
CA GLY A 661 64.81 -80.18 -61.92
C GLY A 661 64.28 -81.53 -62.40
N ILE A 662 64.94 -82.08 -63.42
CA ILE A 662 64.72 -83.43 -63.94
C ILE A 662 66.02 -84.23 -63.86
N ASP A 663 65.92 -85.56 -63.71
CA ASP A 663 67.07 -86.46 -63.74
C ASP A 663 67.57 -86.73 -65.17
N GLU A 664 68.65 -87.51 -65.31
CA GLU A 664 69.24 -87.86 -66.62
C GLU A 664 68.27 -88.65 -67.51
N GLN A 665 67.22 -89.24 -66.94
CA GLN A 665 66.16 -89.97 -67.64
C GLN A 665 64.93 -89.09 -67.91
N GLY A 666 65.00 -87.79 -67.59
CA GLY A 666 63.95 -86.80 -67.84
C GLY A 666 62.81 -86.81 -66.81
N LYS A 667 62.95 -87.47 -65.66
CA LYS A 667 61.93 -87.53 -64.61
C LYS A 667 62.11 -86.40 -63.59
N PRO A 668 61.03 -85.73 -63.13
CA PRO A 668 61.14 -84.67 -62.14
C PRO A 668 61.76 -85.11 -60.81
N ILE A 669 62.73 -84.35 -60.31
CA ILE A 669 63.39 -84.57 -59.01
C ILE A 669 62.65 -83.78 -57.93
N VAL A 670 62.05 -84.48 -56.97
CA VAL A 670 61.30 -83.87 -55.86
C VAL A 670 62.25 -83.09 -54.94
N LYS A 671 61.90 -81.84 -54.67
CA LYS A 671 62.54 -80.98 -53.68
C LYS A 671 61.90 -81.23 -52.31
N TRP A 672 62.37 -82.26 -51.61
CA TRP A 672 61.78 -82.70 -50.35
C TRP A 672 61.79 -81.64 -49.24
N ASN A 673 62.80 -80.78 -49.19
CA ASN A 673 62.91 -79.71 -48.20
C ASN A 673 62.11 -78.43 -48.54
N SER A 674 61.25 -78.47 -49.57
CA SER A 674 60.39 -77.33 -49.93
C SER A 674 59.23 -77.19 -48.96
N TYR A 675 58.84 -75.95 -48.64
CA TYR A 675 57.61 -75.67 -47.88
C TYR A 675 56.36 -76.24 -48.57
N ASP A 676 56.41 -76.29 -49.89
CA ASP A 676 55.36 -76.81 -50.77
C ASP A 676 55.44 -78.33 -51.00
N THR A 677 56.34 -79.04 -50.32
CA THR A 677 56.41 -80.51 -50.34
C THR A 677 55.88 -81.09 -49.03
N TRP A 678 54.72 -81.72 -49.08
CA TRP A 678 54.03 -82.28 -47.90
C TRP A 678 53.05 -83.39 -48.25
N ASP A 679 52.74 -84.23 -47.25
CA ASP A 679 51.66 -85.23 -47.27
C ASP A 679 50.59 -84.87 -46.26
N ALA A 680 49.33 -85.19 -46.56
CA ALA A 680 48.21 -85.05 -45.64
C ALA A 680 47.27 -86.26 -45.71
N GLN A 681 46.63 -86.54 -44.58
CA GLN A 681 45.57 -87.53 -44.48
C GLN A 681 44.31 -86.87 -43.94
N TYR A 682 43.17 -87.44 -44.30
CA TYR A 682 41.86 -86.96 -43.91
C TYR A 682 41.05 -88.08 -43.28
N ASP A 683 40.17 -87.75 -42.34
CA ASP A 683 39.18 -88.68 -41.82
C ASP A 683 38.06 -88.95 -42.83
N VAL A 684 37.14 -89.85 -42.47
CA VAL A 684 35.97 -90.20 -43.30
C VAL A 684 35.06 -89.02 -43.61
N ASN A 685 35.10 -87.96 -42.79
CA ASN A 685 34.33 -86.73 -42.94
C ASN A 685 35.11 -85.65 -43.74
N GLY A 686 36.32 -85.98 -44.21
CA GLY A 686 37.15 -85.09 -45.02
C GLY A 686 37.87 -84.00 -44.22
N LYS A 687 38.06 -84.17 -42.90
CA LYS A 687 38.85 -83.27 -42.05
C LYS A 687 40.30 -83.75 -41.98
N PRO A 688 41.29 -82.85 -42.04
CA PRO A 688 42.68 -83.26 -42.13
C PRO A 688 43.17 -83.77 -40.76
N THR A 689 43.47 -85.06 -40.67
CA THR A 689 43.93 -85.73 -39.45
C THR A 689 45.44 -85.71 -39.30
N GLN A 690 46.17 -85.47 -40.37
CA GLN A 690 47.63 -85.46 -40.38
C GLN A 690 48.16 -84.55 -41.47
N GLN A 691 49.26 -83.86 -41.19
CA GLN A 691 50.13 -83.30 -42.21
C GLN A 691 51.60 -83.59 -41.87
N ARG A 692 52.36 -84.05 -42.87
CA ARG A 692 53.80 -84.30 -42.78
C ARG A 692 54.52 -83.40 -43.76
N ARG A 693 55.48 -82.63 -43.27
CA ARG A 693 56.46 -81.89 -44.08
C ARG A 693 57.80 -82.58 -43.98
N TYR A 694 58.72 -82.28 -44.88
CA TYR A 694 60.00 -82.98 -44.95
C TYR A 694 61.18 -82.01 -44.86
N THR A 695 62.28 -82.43 -44.24
CA THR A 695 63.54 -81.66 -44.19
C THR A 695 64.51 -82.04 -45.30
N GLY A 696 64.28 -83.16 -45.98
CA GLY A 696 65.17 -83.72 -47.00
C GLY A 696 64.93 -85.21 -47.20
N VAL A 697 65.97 -85.94 -47.61
CA VAL A 697 65.99 -87.39 -47.73
C VAL A 697 67.12 -87.99 -46.90
N ASP A 698 66.98 -89.24 -46.45
CA ASP A 698 68.02 -89.99 -45.76
C ASP A 698 69.09 -90.52 -46.73
N ALA A 699 70.08 -91.25 -46.21
CA ALA A 699 71.16 -91.83 -47.02
C ALA A 699 70.68 -92.88 -48.04
N GLN A 700 69.47 -93.39 -47.89
CA GLN A 700 68.82 -94.36 -48.78
C GLN A 700 67.85 -93.67 -49.76
N GLY A 701 67.70 -92.33 -49.69
CA GLY A 701 66.82 -91.54 -50.55
C GLY A 701 65.37 -91.47 -50.07
N ASN A 702 65.05 -91.93 -48.86
CA ASN A 702 63.69 -91.84 -48.32
C ASN A 702 63.43 -90.48 -47.70
N PRO A 703 62.22 -89.91 -47.82
CA PRO A 703 61.90 -88.60 -47.28
C PRO A 703 61.88 -88.57 -45.74
N VAL A 704 62.57 -87.60 -45.15
CA VAL A 704 62.68 -87.45 -43.69
C VAL A 704 61.68 -86.41 -43.19
N ALA A 705 60.74 -86.84 -42.35
CA ALA A 705 59.70 -85.95 -41.81
C ALA A 705 60.30 -84.86 -40.89
N ASN A 706 59.87 -83.61 -41.11
CA ASN A 706 60.14 -82.48 -40.25
C ASN A 706 59.12 -82.42 -39.13
N TRP A 707 59.47 -82.94 -37.95
CA TRP A 707 58.58 -82.99 -36.81
C TRP A 707 58.05 -81.61 -36.40
N THR A 708 58.89 -80.55 -36.40
CA THR A 708 58.46 -79.20 -35.98
C THR A 708 57.47 -78.52 -36.93
N SER A 709 57.31 -79.04 -38.14
CA SER A 709 56.41 -78.51 -39.17
C SER A 709 55.36 -79.54 -39.61
N SER A 710 55.24 -80.64 -38.86
CA SER A 710 54.24 -81.67 -39.04
C SER A 710 53.23 -81.58 -37.90
N TRP A 711 52.05 -82.17 -38.08
CA TRP A 711 51.05 -82.23 -37.01
C TRP A 711 50.06 -83.37 -37.22
N ASP A 712 49.41 -83.79 -36.13
CA ASP A 712 48.28 -84.72 -36.11
C ASP A 712 47.09 -84.09 -35.37
N LYS A 713 45.87 -84.38 -35.83
CA LYS A 713 44.61 -83.91 -35.24
C LYS A 713 43.59 -85.03 -35.13
N VAL A 714 42.84 -85.00 -34.04
CA VAL A 714 41.65 -85.84 -33.82
C VAL A 714 40.44 -84.91 -33.68
N TYR A 715 39.30 -85.29 -34.22
CA TYR A 715 38.07 -84.50 -34.21
C TYR A 715 36.96 -85.24 -33.46
N ASP A 716 36.06 -84.50 -32.80
CA ASP A 716 34.78 -85.04 -32.31
C ASP A 716 33.76 -85.21 -33.44
N ASP A 717 32.60 -85.78 -33.12
CA ASP A 717 31.51 -86.03 -34.08
C ASP A 717 30.91 -84.73 -34.68
N ASN A 718 31.00 -83.62 -33.95
CA ASN A 718 30.61 -82.28 -34.45
C ASN A 718 31.70 -81.66 -35.32
N GLY A 719 32.88 -82.29 -35.35
CA GLY A 719 33.98 -81.91 -36.18
C GLY A 719 34.91 -80.86 -35.60
N ASN A 720 34.89 -80.65 -34.29
CA ASN A 720 35.84 -79.81 -33.58
C ASN A 720 37.11 -80.62 -33.23
N PRO A 721 38.31 -80.02 -33.34
CA PRO A 721 39.53 -80.73 -32.98
C PRO A 721 39.57 -80.98 -31.46
N THR A 722 39.57 -82.24 -31.04
CA THR A 722 39.65 -82.67 -29.64
C THR A 722 41.09 -82.87 -29.17
N GLN A 723 42.01 -83.12 -30.10
CA GLN A 723 43.43 -83.26 -29.82
C GLN A 723 44.26 -82.70 -30.98
N SER A 724 45.39 -82.06 -30.66
CA SER A 724 46.41 -81.67 -31.64
C SER A 724 47.80 -82.00 -31.10
N ARG A 725 48.62 -82.64 -31.92
CA ARG A 725 50.05 -82.90 -31.65
C ARG A 725 50.86 -82.20 -32.74
N TYR A 726 51.84 -81.41 -32.33
CA TYR A 726 52.82 -80.76 -33.21
C TYR A 726 54.15 -81.48 -33.08
#